data_AF-A0A8T3BX80-F1
#
_entry.id   AF-A0A8T3BX80-F1
#
_cell.length_a   1.000
_cell.length_b   1.000
_cell.length_c   1.000
_cell.angle_alpha   90.00
_cell.angle_beta   90.00
_cell.angle_gamma   90.00
#
_symmetry.space_group_name_H-M   'P 1'
#
loop_
_entity.id
_entity.type
_entity.pdbx_description
1 polymer ?
#
loop_
_entity_poly.entity_id
_entity_poly.type
_entity_poly.pdbx_seq_one_letter_code
_entity_poly.pdbx_strand_id
1 'polypeptide(L)'
;MEVKAWGGCGLAIPSRVLLWMVAIQIVALFSTGTGSLTVKSEGNFVHSQGYETGSYLSHSCIHDEILHQRRRPGRKEYSITPQVYEESDSSRSQGHRGRALLSLSSLPSQPKDSMHPIRIYLNYDAVGHSTDRDCRCVGDVVKLGEPPAASMPGNRACDPHGDPPVFVDCWYNCTIEDIAGEDKKQRLRKALEKTADWFKRALSVEPVKGNLRLSGYSACGQDGGVQLPHEYIEYGIVDADLVLLVTTRPTTGNTLAWAVACERDQWGRAIAGHVNVAPRHLTAEAETLLSATLIHEVMHVLGFDPHAFAHFRDEKKRRHSKVTVQVMDKKLGRMVTRVVLPRVVMHSRHHYGAFSENFTGLELEDGGGKGTSGSHWEKRLLMNEIMTGSVDTRSVVSKMTLALLEDSGWYRANYSMADHLGWGRNQGTEFVTLPCNLWKAAYHCNTTQLSGCTYNREAEGYCPIVSYSGDLPQWAQYFPQANKGGQSSLADYCTYFVAYSDGSCTDTNSARSPDRMLGEVRASNSRCMASSLVRTGFVRGSMTQGNGCYQHRCTNNTLEVAVDGVWKVCPEVGGPIQFPGFNGELICPAYHELCSAIPVPVNGQCPASCSLNGDCINGKCFCFLGFYGHDCSMQSCPNNCSGHGACHSNGICACENGRTGIDCSTAICDEQCSLHGGVCDNGVCEFRCSDYAGYTCQNSSMLLPSLSICSDVLARDGFEQHCAPSEPSILQQLEAAVVMPNYNRLMPAGQTLLSILDNGYCAAAAKRLACWISIQRCDKDGDNRLRVCHSACRSYNSACGAGLDCSDQTLFSSEEEGVEQCTGYGEIRPSWVRRFRNFYSRNHSR
;
A
#
# COMPACT_ATOMS: atom_id res chain seq x y z
N MET A 1 36.21 39.67 27.29
CA MET A 1 36.96 38.96 26.23
C MET A 1 35.93 38.32 25.31
N GLU A 2 36.19 38.41 24.01
CA GLU A 2 35.39 38.02 22.83
C GLU A 2 33.99 37.37 23.02
N VAL A 3 32.97 38.10 22.55
CA VAL A 3 31.62 37.59 22.30
C VAL A 3 31.45 37.42 20.79
N LYS A 4 30.97 36.25 20.34
CA LYS A 4 30.72 35.97 18.92
C LYS A 4 29.45 36.65 18.41
N ALA A 5 29.51 37.16 17.19
CA ALA A 5 28.44 37.91 16.54
C ALA A 5 27.28 37.04 16.04
N TRP A 6 26.07 37.62 16.07
CA TRP A 6 24.93 37.18 15.27
C TRP A 6 24.98 37.89 13.91
N GLY A 7 24.69 37.17 12.82
CA GLY A 7 24.55 37.74 11.47
C GLY A 7 23.11 37.63 10.99
N GLY A 8 22.40 38.75 10.89
CA GLY A 8 21.03 38.81 10.37
C GLY A 8 20.98 39.12 8.86
N CYS A 9 19.94 38.63 8.19
CA CYS A 9 19.65 38.99 6.79
C CYS A 9 19.15 40.43 6.69
N GLY A 10 19.78 41.24 5.83
CA GLY A 10 19.35 42.62 5.55
C GLY A 10 18.46 42.71 4.31
N LEU A 11 17.35 43.43 4.41
CA LEU A 11 16.60 43.92 3.25
C LEU A 11 17.31 45.12 2.60
N ALA A 12 17.25 45.21 1.27
CA ALA A 12 17.60 46.42 0.53
C ALA A 12 16.54 46.71 -0.54
N ILE A 13 15.86 47.85 -0.40
CA ILE A 13 14.94 48.43 -1.38
C ILE A 13 15.62 49.68 -1.98
N PRO A 14 15.50 49.92 -3.28
CA PRO A 14 15.45 51.29 -3.79
C PRO A 14 14.16 51.55 -4.59
N SER A 15 13.66 52.79 -4.50
CA SER A 15 12.38 53.23 -5.05
C SER A 15 12.53 54.54 -5.84
N ARG A 16 11.72 54.72 -6.91
CA ARG A 16 11.31 55.97 -7.62
C ARG A 16 10.80 55.64 -9.06
N VAL A 17 9.84 56.34 -9.69
CA VAL A 17 8.74 57.25 -9.25
C VAL A 17 7.80 57.59 -10.44
N LEU A 18 6.51 57.91 -10.19
CA LEU A 18 5.49 58.48 -11.13
C LEU A 18 5.05 57.59 -12.34
N LEU A 19 3.87 57.75 -12.98
CA LEU A 19 3.02 58.94 -13.19
C LEU A 19 1.51 58.59 -13.47
N TRP A 20 0.59 59.19 -12.68
CA TRP A 20 -0.82 59.60 -12.99
C TRP A 20 -2.03 58.63 -13.06
N MET A 21 -3.16 59.15 -12.55
CA MET A 21 -4.56 58.71 -12.72
C MET A 21 -5.34 59.75 -13.54
N VAL A 22 -6.53 59.41 -14.08
CA VAL A 22 -7.80 60.18 -13.95
C VAL A 22 -8.98 59.31 -14.45
N ALA A 23 -10.18 59.56 -13.91
CA ALA A 23 -11.36 58.68 -13.95
C ALA A 23 -12.36 58.98 -15.11
N ILE A 24 -13.44 58.17 -15.22
CA ILE A 24 -14.83 58.63 -15.45
C ILE A 24 -15.90 57.55 -15.17
N GLN A 25 -17.07 58.03 -14.75
CA GLN A 25 -18.37 57.36 -14.57
C GLN A 25 -19.49 58.42 -14.87
N ILE A 26 -20.82 58.21 -14.84
CA ILE A 26 -21.69 57.12 -14.32
C ILE A 26 -23.09 57.16 -15.03
N VAL A 27 -23.86 56.05 -15.00
CA VAL A 27 -25.35 55.95 -15.12
C VAL A 27 -26.10 56.27 -16.44
N ALA A 28 -26.99 55.33 -16.85
CA ALA A 28 -28.44 55.48 -17.20
C ALA A 28 -28.93 54.19 -17.94
N LEU A 29 -30.15 53.66 -17.85
CA LEU A 29 -31.37 53.93 -17.05
C LEU A 29 -32.26 52.65 -17.02
N PHE A 30 -33.12 52.47 -16.02
CA PHE A 30 -34.15 51.41 -15.94
C PHE A 30 -35.51 51.90 -16.51
N SER A 31 -36.37 50.99 -17.00
CA SER A 31 -37.82 50.92 -16.60
C SER A 31 -38.65 49.85 -17.34
N THR A 32 -39.45 49.09 -16.58
CA THR A 32 -40.83 48.56 -16.83
C THR A 32 -41.23 47.89 -18.18
N GLY A 33 -42.06 46.83 -18.23
CA GLY A 33 -42.73 46.05 -17.18
C GLY A 33 -43.97 45.28 -17.69
N THR A 34 -44.40 44.24 -16.94
CA THR A 34 -45.74 43.57 -16.95
C THR A 34 -46.21 42.76 -18.18
N GLY A 35 -46.89 41.62 -17.91
CA GLY A 35 -47.95 41.08 -18.80
C GLY A 35 -47.99 39.54 -18.97
N SER A 36 -48.79 38.84 -18.16
CA SER A 36 -48.99 37.38 -18.24
C SER A 36 -50.07 36.97 -19.24
N LEU A 37 -49.92 35.81 -19.89
CA LEU A 37 -51.02 35.02 -20.45
C LEU A 37 -50.71 33.52 -20.37
N THR A 38 -51.68 32.72 -19.96
CA THR A 38 -51.57 31.27 -19.78
C THR A 38 -52.49 30.52 -20.74
N VAL A 39 -52.01 29.38 -21.27
CA VAL A 39 -52.83 28.39 -21.99
C VAL A 39 -52.48 26.99 -21.48
N LYS A 40 -53.48 26.13 -21.34
CA LYS A 40 -53.39 24.82 -20.68
C LYS A 40 -53.06 23.66 -21.64
N SER A 41 -52.20 22.77 -21.17
CA SER A 41 -52.32 21.30 -21.17
C SER A 41 -52.91 20.58 -22.40
N GLU A 42 -52.08 19.74 -23.04
CA GLU A 42 -52.24 18.28 -22.95
C GLU A 42 -50.88 17.58 -23.19
N GLY A 43 -50.71 16.34 -22.72
CA GLY A 43 -49.39 15.85 -22.28
C GLY A 43 -48.76 14.71 -23.08
N ASN A 44 -47.46 14.53 -22.84
CA ASN A 44 -46.77 13.23 -22.91
C ASN A 44 -45.56 13.27 -21.98
N PHE A 45 -45.57 12.45 -20.93
CA PHE A 45 -44.51 12.38 -19.92
C PHE A 45 -43.39 11.46 -20.42
N VAL A 46 -42.26 12.02 -20.83
CA VAL A 46 -40.99 11.30 -21.00
C VAL A 46 -40.05 11.77 -19.90
N HIS A 47 -39.53 10.84 -19.11
CA HIS A 47 -38.78 11.16 -17.90
C HIS A 47 -37.35 11.58 -18.26
N SER A 48 -37.09 12.89 -18.25
CA SER A 48 -35.74 13.45 -18.38
C SER A 48 -34.94 13.14 -17.11
N GLN A 49 -33.94 12.27 -17.20
CA GLN A 49 -32.92 12.16 -16.16
C GLN A 49 -32.13 13.48 -16.08
N GLY A 50 -31.98 14.01 -14.88
CA GLY A 50 -31.17 15.20 -14.64
C GLY A 50 -29.68 14.88 -14.76
N TYR A 51 -28.94 15.75 -15.43
CA TYR A 51 -27.47 15.75 -15.38
C TYR A 51 -27.03 16.14 -13.97
N GLU A 52 -26.50 15.18 -13.20
CA GLU A 52 -25.72 15.51 -12.01
C GLU A 52 -24.31 15.96 -12.43
N THR A 53 -23.99 17.22 -12.14
CA THR A 53 -22.64 17.75 -12.32
C THR A 53 -21.72 17.20 -11.23
N GLY A 54 -21.13 16.03 -11.49
CA GLY A 54 -20.12 15.44 -10.62
C GLY A 54 -18.93 16.38 -10.45
N SER A 55 -18.63 16.76 -9.20
CA SER A 55 -17.44 17.54 -8.87
C SER A 55 -16.20 16.65 -8.98
N TYR A 56 -15.42 16.84 -10.04
CA TYR A 56 -14.24 16.03 -10.34
C TYR A 56 -13.14 16.20 -9.29
N LEU A 57 -12.90 15.15 -8.50
CA LEU A 57 -11.76 15.02 -7.59
C LEU A 57 -10.58 14.42 -8.36
N SER A 58 -9.64 15.28 -8.74
CA SER A 58 -8.37 14.90 -9.37
C SER A 58 -7.24 14.93 -8.34
N HIS A 59 -6.37 13.93 -8.40
CA HIS A 59 -4.98 14.08 -7.99
C HIS A 59 -4.15 14.39 -9.25
N SER A 60 -3.05 15.14 -9.11
CA SER A 60 -2.30 15.69 -10.23
C SER A 60 -0.80 15.73 -9.95
N CYS A 61 -0.01 15.72 -11.02
CA CYS A 61 1.45 15.66 -10.97
C CYS A 61 2.13 16.88 -11.70
N ILE A 62 3.44 17.15 -11.49
CA ILE A 62 4.40 18.15 -12.07
C ILE A 62 5.37 18.90 -11.09
N HIS A 63 6.66 18.67 -11.38
CA HIS A 63 7.96 19.26 -10.95
C HIS A 63 8.19 20.76 -11.21
N ASP A 64 9.31 21.33 -10.70
CA ASP A 64 10.20 22.14 -11.57
C ASP A 64 11.67 22.32 -11.08
N GLU A 65 12.55 22.49 -12.07
CA GLU A 65 13.96 22.97 -12.00
C GLU A 65 15.06 22.07 -11.40
N ILE A 66 15.95 21.54 -12.26
CA ILE A 66 17.43 21.75 -12.22
C ILE A 66 18.05 21.29 -13.56
N LEU A 67 18.22 22.24 -14.47
CA LEU A 67 19.27 22.17 -15.49
C LEU A 67 20.54 22.82 -14.94
N HIS A 68 21.47 22.04 -14.37
CA HIS A 68 22.93 22.28 -14.42
C HIS A 68 23.71 21.35 -13.46
N GLN A 69 24.18 20.19 -13.96
CA GLN A 69 25.59 19.81 -13.73
C GLN A 69 26.11 18.63 -14.59
N ARG A 70 27.40 18.74 -14.94
CA ARG A 70 28.34 17.68 -15.38
C ARG A 70 28.27 17.18 -16.83
N ARG A 71 28.89 17.97 -17.70
CA ARG A 71 29.78 17.43 -18.76
C ARG A 71 30.99 16.74 -18.11
N ARG A 72 31.32 15.50 -18.50
CA ARG A 72 32.61 15.08 -19.12
C ARG A 72 32.67 13.56 -19.36
N PRO A 73 33.52 13.07 -20.30
CA PRO A 73 33.25 11.83 -21.02
C PRO A 73 34.05 10.61 -20.54
N GLY A 74 33.45 9.43 -20.70
CA GLY A 74 34.13 8.14 -20.63
C GLY A 74 33.32 7.10 -21.40
N ARG A 75 33.91 6.52 -22.46
CA ARG A 75 33.23 5.54 -23.33
C ARG A 75 33.22 4.18 -22.65
N LYS A 76 32.03 3.66 -22.32
CA LYS A 76 31.80 2.24 -22.04
C LYS A 76 30.59 1.77 -22.85
N GLU A 77 30.71 0.60 -23.46
CA GLU A 77 29.55 -0.09 -24.03
C GLU A 77 28.70 -0.61 -22.87
N TYR A 78 27.40 -0.33 -22.91
CA TYR A 78 26.47 -0.71 -21.85
C TYR A 78 26.00 -2.14 -22.09
N SER A 79 26.40 -3.06 -21.22
CA SER A 79 25.80 -4.39 -21.14
C SER A 79 24.88 -4.44 -19.92
N ILE A 80 23.57 -4.44 -20.17
CA ILE A 80 22.56 -4.68 -19.14
C ILE A 80 22.62 -6.18 -18.81
N THR A 81 22.95 -6.51 -17.56
CA THR A 81 22.94 -7.91 -17.08
C THR A 81 21.66 -8.14 -16.26
N PRO A 82 20.96 -9.28 -16.40
CA PRO A 82 19.64 -9.45 -15.78
C PRO A 82 19.67 -9.54 -14.24
N GLN A 83 18.49 -9.52 -13.63
CA GLN A 83 18.32 -9.86 -12.22
C GLN A 83 18.20 -11.38 -12.08
N VAL A 84 19.26 -12.01 -11.57
CA VAL A 84 19.35 -13.47 -11.46
C VAL A 84 18.48 -13.99 -10.33
N TYR A 85 17.76 -15.08 -10.59
CA TYR A 85 17.09 -15.89 -9.57
C TYR A 85 17.55 -17.36 -9.54
N GLU A 86 18.22 -17.87 -10.58
CA GLU A 86 18.98 -19.14 -10.57
C GLU A 86 20.26 -19.05 -11.41
N GLU A 87 21.39 -19.59 -10.94
CA GLU A 87 22.60 -19.64 -11.76
C GLU A 87 22.52 -20.74 -12.82
N SER A 88 22.75 -20.37 -14.08
CA SER A 88 23.00 -21.33 -15.15
C SER A 88 24.41 -21.91 -15.02
N ASP A 89 24.56 -23.06 -14.36
CA ASP A 89 25.84 -23.78 -14.28
C ASP A 89 26.17 -24.48 -15.62
N SER A 90 26.52 -23.67 -16.63
CA SER A 90 26.92 -24.16 -17.96
C SER A 90 28.07 -23.34 -18.55
N SER A 91 29.27 -23.59 -18.03
CA SER A 91 30.49 -23.15 -18.71
C SER A 91 30.70 -23.91 -20.03
N ARG A 92 30.43 -23.26 -21.18
CA ARG A 92 31.11 -23.60 -22.45
C ARG A 92 31.44 -22.35 -23.26
N SER A 93 32.62 -22.38 -23.86
CA SER A 93 33.43 -21.18 -24.12
C SER A 93 33.60 -20.83 -25.60
N GLN A 94 33.48 -19.54 -25.93
CA GLN A 94 34.24 -18.83 -26.97
C GLN A 94 33.85 -17.33 -26.94
N GLY A 95 34.67 -16.36 -26.51
CA GLY A 95 35.90 -16.39 -25.72
C GLY A 95 36.71 -15.08 -25.92
N HIS A 96 37.37 -14.55 -24.88
CA HIS A 96 38.71 -13.93 -25.01
C HIS A 96 39.40 -13.67 -23.65
N ARG A 97 40.51 -14.37 -23.43
CA ARG A 97 41.71 -14.07 -22.62
C ARG A 97 41.65 -12.99 -21.51
N GLY A 98 41.60 -13.46 -20.26
CA GLY A 98 42.18 -12.80 -19.06
C GLY A 98 42.73 -13.89 -18.12
N ARG A 99 43.90 -13.69 -17.49
CA ARG A 99 44.57 -14.75 -16.69
C ARG A 99 44.10 -14.76 -15.23
N ALA A 100 44.06 -15.97 -14.66
CA ALA A 100 43.67 -16.29 -13.28
C ALA A 100 44.66 -15.80 -12.20
N LEU A 101 44.27 -15.90 -10.92
CA LEU A 101 44.95 -16.77 -9.93
C LEU A 101 44.27 -16.79 -8.52
N LEU A 102 43.99 -18.01 -8.03
CA LEU A 102 43.78 -18.43 -6.61
C LEU A 102 42.46 -17.98 -5.91
N SER A 103 41.80 -18.77 -5.06
CA SER A 103 42.16 -20.06 -4.41
C SER A 103 40.96 -21.04 -4.26
N LEU A 104 41.22 -22.28 -3.83
CA LEU A 104 40.30 -23.44 -3.86
C LEU A 104 39.49 -23.67 -2.56
N SER A 105 38.46 -24.53 -2.69
CA SER A 105 37.93 -25.53 -1.70
C SER A 105 37.20 -25.00 -0.45
N SER A 106 36.15 -25.65 0.10
CA SER A 106 35.47 -26.95 -0.22
C SER A 106 34.19 -27.15 0.62
N LEU A 107 33.46 -28.27 0.33
CA LEU A 107 32.48 -29.02 1.16
C LEU A 107 30.98 -28.84 0.84
N PRO A 108 30.17 -29.92 1.02
CA PRO A 108 28.96 -30.14 0.22
C PRO A 108 27.69 -29.47 0.76
N SER A 109 26.78 -29.17 -0.17
CA SER A 109 25.47 -28.58 0.08
C SER A 109 24.53 -29.53 0.84
N GLN A 110 24.32 -29.24 2.12
CA GLN A 110 23.01 -29.45 2.74
C GLN A 110 21.99 -28.55 1.99
N PRO A 111 20.78 -29.03 1.65
CA PRO A 111 19.75 -28.17 1.09
C PRO A 111 19.28 -27.20 2.19
N LYS A 112 19.80 -25.96 2.16
CA LYS A 112 19.31 -24.89 3.01
C LYS A 112 17.86 -24.58 2.63
N ASP A 113 17.04 -24.31 3.63
CA ASP A 113 15.75 -23.66 3.48
C ASP A 113 15.96 -22.39 2.63
N SER A 114 15.27 -22.28 1.49
CA SER A 114 15.57 -21.28 0.46
C SER A 114 15.17 -19.85 0.85
N MET A 115 14.41 -19.72 1.94
CA MET A 115 13.91 -18.45 2.46
C MET A 115 14.88 -17.87 3.50
N HIS A 116 15.21 -16.59 3.37
CA HIS A 116 16.10 -15.85 4.27
C HIS A 116 15.41 -14.58 4.79
N PRO A 117 15.79 -14.05 5.98
CA PRO A 117 15.27 -12.79 6.51
C PRO A 117 15.35 -11.65 5.49
N ILE A 118 14.25 -10.91 5.29
CA ILE A 118 14.19 -9.84 4.28
C ILE A 118 15.23 -8.75 4.54
N ARG A 119 15.95 -8.35 3.48
CA ARG A 119 16.95 -7.28 3.52
C ARG A 119 16.36 -5.99 2.94
N ILE A 120 16.03 -5.03 3.81
CA ILE A 120 15.48 -3.73 3.42
C ILE A 120 16.59 -2.67 3.43
N TYR A 121 16.84 -2.04 2.28
CA TYR A 121 17.76 -0.92 2.14
C TYR A 121 17.01 0.41 2.25
N LEU A 122 17.51 1.33 3.08
CA LEU A 122 16.90 2.64 3.33
C LEU A 122 17.72 3.74 2.64
N ASN A 123 17.15 4.39 1.62
CA ASN A 123 17.77 5.55 0.96
C ASN A 123 17.22 6.86 1.55
N TYR A 124 18.12 7.77 1.95
CA TYR A 124 17.77 9.08 2.52
C TYR A 124 18.23 10.26 1.65
N ASP A 125 18.68 10.02 0.41
CA ASP A 125 19.34 11.03 -0.43
C ASP A 125 18.35 12.10 -0.93
N ALA A 126 17.06 11.79 -0.92
CA ALA A 126 15.98 12.73 -1.24
C ALA A 126 15.55 13.63 -0.06
N VAL A 127 16.01 13.37 1.17
CA VAL A 127 15.50 14.02 2.39
C VAL A 127 15.97 15.48 2.53
N GLY A 128 15.11 16.42 2.12
CA GLY A 128 15.38 17.85 2.17
C GLY A 128 16.14 18.39 0.95
N HIS A 129 16.09 17.66 -0.17
CA HIS A 129 16.80 17.98 -1.40
C HIS A 129 15.88 18.42 -2.56
N SER A 130 14.56 18.18 -2.49
CA SER A 130 13.58 18.72 -3.45
C SER A 130 13.51 20.25 -3.33
N THR A 131 13.47 20.94 -4.46
CA THR A 131 13.42 22.42 -4.53
C THR A 131 12.01 22.97 -4.38
N ASP A 132 11.00 22.22 -4.78
CA ASP A 132 9.59 22.62 -4.87
C ASP A 132 8.66 21.84 -3.92
N ARG A 133 9.20 20.93 -3.10
CA ARG A 133 8.44 20.01 -2.21
C ARG A 133 8.90 19.98 -0.76
N ASP A 134 10.17 20.25 -0.50
CA ASP A 134 10.73 20.20 0.86
C ASP A 134 10.77 21.62 1.46
N CYS A 135 10.18 21.79 2.64
CA CYS A 135 10.24 23.06 3.38
C CYS A 135 11.65 23.34 3.91
N ARG A 136 12.28 24.43 3.47
CA ARG A 136 13.65 24.83 3.88
C ARG A 136 13.62 26.01 4.86
N CYS A 137 12.73 26.95 4.62
CA CYS A 137 12.49 28.16 5.39
C CYS A 137 11.00 28.31 5.75
N VAL A 138 10.73 29.07 6.81
CA VAL A 138 9.35 29.43 7.19
C VAL A 138 8.82 30.43 6.18
N GLY A 139 7.63 30.18 5.62
CA GLY A 139 7.05 30.99 4.55
C GLY A 139 7.40 30.52 3.13
N ASP A 140 8.18 29.44 2.97
CA ASP A 140 8.32 28.78 1.67
C ASP A 140 6.95 28.25 1.20
N VAL A 141 6.71 28.31 -0.11
CA VAL A 141 5.48 27.77 -0.71
C VAL A 141 5.84 26.57 -1.59
N VAL A 142 5.42 25.38 -1.14
CA VAL A 142 5.75 24.09 -1.76
C VAL A 142 4.51 23.38 -2.29
N LYS A 143 4.67 22.36 -3.12
CA LYS A 143 3.57 21.60 -3.72
C LYS A 143 3.15 20.41 -2.86
N LEU A 144 1.85 20.25 -2.61
CA LEU A 144 1.22 19.03 -2.06
C LEU A 144 0.26 18.43 -3.07
N GLY A 145 0.35 17.10 -3.27
CA GLY A 145 0.12 16.58 -4.62
C GLY A 145 0.97 17.40 -5.59
N GLU A 146 0.46 17.67 -6.80
CA GLU A 146 1.12 18.64 -7.68
C GLU A 146 0.11 19.52 -8.47
N PRO A 147 -0.04 20.81 -8.11
CA PRO A 147 -1.14 21.66 -8.57
C PRO A 147 -1.02 22.13 -10.02
N PRO A 148 -2.14 22.46 -10.70
CA PRO A 148 -2.11 22.96 -12.07
C PRO A 148 -1.24 24.21 -12.23
N ALA A 149 -0.36 24.20 -13.24
CA ALA A 149 0.62 25.27 -13.50
C ALA A 149 0.02 26.69 -13.70
N ALA A 150 -1.27 26.79 -14.04
CA ALA A 150 -1.98 28.07 -14.15
C ALA A 150 -2.39 28.68 -12.78
N SER A 151 -2.15 27.99 -11.67
CA SER A 151 -2.42 28.50 -10.32
C SER A 151 -1.25 29.33 -9.79
N MET A 152 -1.43 30.66 -9.72
CA MET A 152 -0.51 31.53 -8.99
C MET A 152 -0.40 31.07 -7.51
N PRO A 153 0.78 31.16 -6.84
CA PRO A 153 1.04 30.67 -5.47
C PRO A 153 0.25 31.28 -4.30
N GLY A 154 -0.98 31.76 -4.52
CA GLY A 154 -1.90 32.26 -3.49
C GLY A 154 -3.40 31.97 -3.74
N ASN A 155 -3.80 31.44 -4.91
CA ASN A 155 -5.22 31.21 -5.22
C ASN A 155 -5.76 29.83 -4.78
N ARG A 156 -4.88 28.89 -4.41
CA ARG A 156 -5.23 27.57 -3.84
C ARG A 156 -4.21 27.19 -2.76
N ALA A 157 -4.18 27.99 -1.70
CA ALA A 157 -3.45 27.61 -0.49
C ALA A 157 -4.12 26.40 0.15
N CYS A 158 -3.36 25.36 0.51
CA CYS A 158 -3.86 24.29 1.36
C CYS A 158 -4.22 24.89 2.73
N ASP A 159 -5.41 24.59 3.27
CA ASP A 159 -5.71 24.86 4.67
C ASP A 159 -5.29 23.63 5.52
N PRO A 160 -4.22 23.71 6.33
CA PRO A 160 -3.82 22.61 7.21
C PRO A 160 -4.84 22.30 8.32
N HIS A 161 -5.81 23.19 8.55
CA HIS A 161 -6.84 23.07 9.59
C HIS A 161 -8.27 23.00 9.03
N GLY A 162 -8.42 22.94 7.70
CA GLY A 162 -9.72 22.87 7.03
C GLY A 162 -10.39 21.51 7.25
N ASP A 163 -11.63 21.53 7.73
CA ASP A 163 -12.50 20.36 7.85
C ASP A 163 -13.72 20.56 6.91
N PRO A 164 -13.90 19.74 5.86
CA PRO A 164 -13.09 18.59 5.48
C PRO A 164 -11.71 19.00 4.89
N PRO A 165 -10.70 18.12 4.95
CA PRO A 165 -9.43 18.36 4.28
C PRO A 165 -9.65 18.54 2.78
N VAL A 166 -8.98 19.55 2.19
CA VAL A 166 -9.02 19.76 0.73
C VAL A 166 -8.14 18.70 0.06
N PHE A 167 -8.74 17.56 -0.30
CA PHE A 167 -8.11 16.47 -1.05
C PHE A 167 -7.94 16.81 -2.55
N VAL A 168 -7.27 17.91 -2.84
CA VAL A 168 -6.92 18.34 -4.20
C VAL A 168 -5.56 19.02 -4.17
N ASP A 169 -4.77 18.82 -5.21
CA ASP A 169 -3.42 19.37 -5.35
C ASP A 169 -3.36 20.87 -5.09
N CYS A 170 -2.48 21.28 -4.18
CA CYS A 170 -2.50 22.62 -3.60
C CYS A 170 -1.10 23.13 -3.26
N TRP A 171 -1.02 24.44 -3.04
CA TRP A 171 0.21 25.12 -2.61
C TRP A 171 0.23 25.22 -1.08
N TYR A 172 1.22 24.62 -0.45
CA TYR A 172 1.36 24.55 1.00
C TYR A 172 2.35 25.60 1.51
N ASN A 173 1.99 26.30 2.59
CA ASN A 173 2.82 27.33 3.20
C ASN A 173 3.58 26.76 4.41
N CYS A 174 4.90 26.67 4.30
CA CYS A 174 5.78 25.99 5.24
C CYS A 174 5.86 26.67 6.61
N THR A 175 5.56 25.92 7.67
CA THR A 175 5.75 26.34 9.06
C THR A 175 7.13 25.91 9.59
N ILE A 176 7.49 26.34 10.80
CA ILE A 176 8.71 25.86 11.49
C ILE A 176 8.63 24.36 11.83
N GLU A 177 7.43 23.81 11.97
CA GLU A 177 7.22 22.39 12.22
C GLU A 177 7.43 21.54 10.96
N ASP A 178 7.33 22.13 9.77
CA ASP A 178 7.54 21.45 8.49
C ASP A 178 9.01 21.39 8.06
N ILE A 179 9.92 22.09 8.75
CA ILE A 179 11.35 22.07 8.42
C ILE A 179 12.04 20.85 9.06
N ALA A 180 12.65 20.00 8.22
CA ALA A 180 13.37 18.79 8.63
C ALA A 180 14.81 19.08 9.10
N GLY A 181 14.95 19.67 10.29
CA GLY A 181 16.24 19.85 10.97
C GLY A 181 16.89 18.53 11.42
N GLU A 182 18.17 18.56 11.81
CA GLU A 182 18.97 17.33 12.04
C GLU A 182 18.39 16.41 13.13
N ASP A 183 17.81 16.95 14.21
CA ASP A 183 17.13 16.15 15.24
C ASP A 183 15.96 15.33 14.65
N LYS A 184 15.15 15.94 13.77
CA LYS A 184 14.06 15.24 13.05
C LYS A 184 14.62 14.19 12.09
N LYS A 185 15.68 14.52 11.33
CA LYS A 185 16.36 13.54 10.44
C LYS A 185 16.91 12.35 11.23
N GLN A 186 17.47 12.57 12.42
CA GLN A 186 17.95 11.50 13.29
C GLN A 186 16.81 10.66 13.87
N ARG A 187 15.69 11.27 14.29
CA ARG A 187 14.47 10.54 14.72
C ARG A 187 13.91 9.67 13.62
N LEU A 188 13.81 10.22 12.40
CA LEU A 188 13.34 9.49 11.21
C LEU A 188 14.21 8.27 10.90
N ARG A 189 15.54 8.43 10.89
CA ARG A 189 16.49 7.31 10.69
C ARG A 189 16.26 6.22 11.73
N LYS A 190 16.28 6.56 13.02
CA LYS A 190 16.04 5.63 14.14
C LYS A 190 14.69 4.92 14.03
N ALA A 191 13.62 5.60 13.60
CA ALA A 191 12.29 5.03 13.48
C ALA A 191 12.19 4.04 12.30
N LEU A 192 12.74 4.39 11.14
CA LEU A 192 12.76 3.52 9.97
C LEU A 192 13.72 2.33 10.13
N GLU A 193 14.88 2.50 10.77
CA GLU A 193 15.78 1.41 11.13
C GLU A 193 15.08 0.36 12.01
N LYS A 194 14.37 0.79 13.08
CA LYS A 194 13.53 -0.10 13.90
C LYS A 194 12.45 -0.82 13.10
N THR A 195 11.83 -0.11 12.14
CA THR A 195 10.77 -0.64 11.28
C THR A 195 11.32 -1.74 10.37
N ALA A 196 12.44 -1.47 9.67
CA ALA A 196 13.13 -2.45 8.84
C ALA A 196 13.60 -3.68 9.64
N ASP A 197 14.15 -3.46 10.84
CA ASP A 197 14.54 -4.55 11.75
C ASP A 197 13.35 -5.38 12.24
N TRP A 198 12.16 -4.77 12.40
CA TRP A 198 10.94 -5.50 12.72
C TRP A 198 10.52 -6.43 11.58
N PHE A 199 10.46 -5.92 10.33
CA PHE A 199 10.13 -6.74 9.16
C PHE A 199 11.15 -7.85 8.91
N LYS A 200 12.45 -7.57 9.10
CA LYS A 200 13.53 -8.56 9.01
C LYS A 200 13.35 -9.75 9.98
N ARG A 201 12.67 -9.57 11.12
CA ARG A 201 12.32 -10.66 12.06
C ARG A 201 10.96 -11.29 11.78
N ALA A 202 10.04 -10.54 11.16
CA ALA A 202 8.68 -10.97 10.88
C ALA A 202 8.54 -11.74 9.56
N LEU A 203 9.38 -11.45 8.55
CA LEU A 203 9.25 -11.99 7.19
C LEU A 203 10.58 -12.57 6.68
N SER A 204 10.49 -13.74 6.05
CA SER A 204 11.56 -14.30 5.21
C SER A 204 11.13 -14.30 3.75
N VAL A 205 12.07 -14.14 2.83
CA VAL A 205 11.89 -14.09 1.37
C VAL A 205 12.85 -15.05 0.68
N GLU A 206 12.52 -15.43 -0.56
CA GLU A 206 13.55 -15.91 -1.48
C GLU A 206 14.45 -14.69 -1.84
N PRO A 207 15.74 -14.71 -1.47
CA PRO A 207 16.57 -13.53 -1.60
C PRO A 207 16.90 -13.26 -3.06
N VAL A 208 16.98 -11.97 -3.40
CA VAL A 208 17.51 -11.50 -4.68
C VAL A 208 18.97 -11.96 -4.78
N LYS A 209 19.32 -12.69 -5.86
CA LYS A 209 20.69 -13.16 -6.09
C LYS A 209 21.50 -12.07 -6.80
N GLY A 210 22.73 -11.85 -6.34
CA GLY A 210 23.56 -10.72 -6.77
C GLY A 210 23.08 -9.39 -6.18
N ASN A 211 23.27 -8.30 -6.93
CA ASN A 211 22.81 -6.98 -6.55
C ASN A 211 21.37 -6.76 -7.03
N LEU A 212 20.55 -6.09 -6.22
CA LEU A 212 19.20 -5.68 -6.61
C LEU A 212 19.25 -4.49 -7.58
N ARG A 213 18.73 -4.66 -8.79
CA ARG A 213 18.65 -3.64 -9.84
C ARG A 213 17.22 -3.18 -10.06
N LEU A 214 17.07 -1.90 -10.38
CA LEU A 214 15.78 -1.28 -10.70
C LEU A 214 15.63 -1.10 -12.22
N SER A 215 14.40 -1.21 -12.73
CA SER A 215 14.07 -1.26 -14.17
C SER A 215 14.43 0.00 -14.97
N GLY A 216 14.78 1.09 -14.27
CA GLY A 216 15.37 2.28 -14.87
C GLY A 216 14.36 3.30 -15.38
N TYR A 217 13.11 3.27 -14.94
CA TYR A 217 12.24 4.45 -15.02
C TYR A 217 12.83 5.62 -14.19
N SER A 218 12.52 6.85 -14.58
CA SER A 218 13.22 8.04 -14.06
C SER A 218 12.96 8.26 -12.56
N ALA A 219 11.71 8.12 -12.13
CA ALA A 219 11.28 8.41 -10.77
C ALA A 219 10.37 7.29 -10.24
N CYS A 220 10.50 7.02 -8.93
CA CYS A 220 9.73 6.03 -8.20
C CYS A 220 8.77 6.71 -7.21
N GLY A 221 7.51 6.25 -7.17
CA GLY A 221 6.51 6.63 -6.17
C GLY A 221 5.71 7.90 -6.47
N GLN A 222 4.94 8.34 -5.47
CA GLN A 222 3.93 9.41 -5.59
C GLN A 222 4.50 10.83 -5.35
N ASP A 223 3.69 11.87 -5.60
CA ASP A 223 3.98 13.30 -5.38
C ASP A 223 5.26 13.77 -6.09
N GLY A 224 5.34 13.59 -7.40
CA GLY A 224 6.55 13.85 -8.20
C GLY A 224 7.66 12.81 -8.04
N GLY A 225 7.43 11.80 -7.19
CA GLY A 225 8.32 10.67 -6.95
C GLY A 225 9.68 11.04 -6.36
N VAL A 226 10.58 10.06 -6.39
CA VAL A 226 12.02 10.22 -6.11
C VAL A 226 12.79 9.76 -7.34
N GLN A 227 13.63 10.65 -7.89
CA GLN A 227 14.52 10.35 -9.01
C GLN A 227 15.48 9.21 -8.64
N LEU A 228 15.50 8.13 -9.41
CA LEU A 228 16.37 6.99 -9.15
C LEU A 228 17.85 7.33 -9.43
N PRO A 229 18.79 7.03 -8.52
CA PRO A 229 20.22 7.10 -8.79
C PRO A 229 20.64 6.17 -9.92
N HIS A 230 21.54 6.63 -10.80
CA HIS A 230 22.03 5.84 -11.94
C HIS A 230 22.74 4.56 -11.48
N GLU A 231 23.36 4.61 -10.31
CA GLU A 231 24.07 3.51 -9.67
C GLU A 231 23.16 2.31 -9.39
N TYR A 232 21.87 2.55 -9.07
CA TYR A 232 20.90 1.49 -8.77
C TYR A 232 20.39 0.77 -10.03
N ILE A 233 20.60 1.38 -11.20
CA ILE A 233 20.28 0.82 -12.51
C ILE A 233 21.51 0.08 -13.08
N GLU A 234 22.69 0.71 -13.04
CA GLU A 234 23.91 0.17 -13.66
C GLU A 234 24.59 -0.91 -12.80
N TYR A 235 24.76 -0.67 -11.49
CA TYR A 235 25.47 -1.58 -10.58
C TYR A 235 24.51 -2.36 -9.69
N GLY A 236 23.37 -1.77 -9.34
CA GLY A 236 22.43 -2.32 -8.36
C GLY A 236 22.94 -2.20 -6.92
N ILE A 237 22.07 -2.52 -5.98
CA ILE A 237 22.30 -2.41 -4.53
C ILE A 237 22.72 -3.78 -3.99
N VAL A 238 23.85 -3.81 -3.30
CA VAL A 238 24.35 -5.02 -2.62
C VAL A 238 23.44 -5.39 -1.44
N ASP A 239 23.25 -6.69 -1.21
CA ASP A 239 22.55 -7.23 -0.04
C ASP A 239 21.18 -6.61 0.26
N ALA A 240 20.37 -6.38 -0.77
CA ALA A 240 18.99 -5.87 -0.65
C ALA A 240 17.99 -6.76 -1.38
N ASP A 241 16.78 -6.86 -0.83
CA ASP A 241 15.59 -7.46 -1.44
C ASP A 241 14.49 -6.42 -1.69
N LEU A 242 14.49 -5.32 -0.94
CA LEU A 242 13.57 -4.18 -1.06
C LEU A 242 14.34 -2.87 -0.81
N VAL A 243 14.07 -1.86 -1.63
CA VAL A 243 14.56 -0.48 -1.45
C VAL A 243 13.42 0.41 -0.97
N LEU A 244 13.61 1.14 0.12
CA LEU A 244 12.70 2.22 0.53
C LEU A 244 13.39 3.57 0.29
N LEU A 245 12.84 4.35 -0.62
CA LEU A 245 13.23 5.74 -0.87
C LEU A 245 12.48 6.63 0.12
N VAL A 246 13.21 7.39 0.94
CA VAL A 246 12.64 8.16 2.05
C VAL A 246 12.57 9.64 1.72
N THR A 247 11.43 10.27 1.96
CA THR A 247 11.23 11.73 1.86
C THR A 247 10.62 12.32 3.14
N THR A 248 10.71 13.64 3.28
CA THR A 248 10.19 14.39 4.44
C THR A 248 9.43 15.63 4.00
N ARG A 249 8.42 15.42 3.17
CA ARG A 249 7.54 16.44 2.60
C ARG A 249 6.36 16.68 3.55
N PRO A 250 5.81 17.91 3.60
CA PRO A 250 4.63 18.20 4.42
C PRO A 250 3.42 17.35 4.00
N THR A 251 2.39 17.35 4.83
CA THR A 251 1.11 16.65 4.59
C THR A 251 -0.06 17.51 5.05
N THR A 252 -1.27 17.19 4.59
CA THR A 252 -2.52 17.81 5.05
C THR A 252 -3.24 16.94 6.09
N GLY A 253 -4.04 17.60 6.94
CA GLY A 253 -4.81 16.96 8.00
C GLY A 253 -3.92 16.22 9.01
N ASN A 254 -4.37 15.04 9.43
CA ASN A 254 -3.72 14.20 10.43
C ASN A 254 -2.80 13.12 9.81
N THR A 255 -2.35 13.30 8.57
CA THR A 255 -1.56 12.28 7.84
C THR A 255 -0.10 12.29 8.32
N LEU A 256 0.29 11.31 9.16
CA LEU A 256 1.65 11.25 9.72
C LEU A 256 2.70 10.85 8.69
N ALA A 257 2.37 9.87 7.86
CA ALA A 257 3.22 9.32 6.81
C ALA A 257 2.32 8.78 5.68
N TRP A 258 2.93 8.40 4.56
CA TRP A 258 2.31 7.57 3.52
C TRP A 258 3.40 6.74 2.84
N ALA A 259 3.06 5.57 2.29
CA ALA A 259 3.97 4.84 1.40
C ALA A 259 3.28 4.09 0.24
N VAL A 260 4.02 3.94 -0.86
CA VAL A 260 3.57 3.23 -2.07
C VAL A 260 4.68 2.34 -2.63
N ALA A 261 4.33 1.16 -3.14
CA ALA A 261 5.21 0.36 -3.99
C ALA A 261 5.33 1.02 -5.38
N CYS A 262 6.53 1.03 -5.96
CA CYS A 262 6.78 1.65 -7.27
C CYS A 262 7.41 0.70 -8.30
N GLU A 263 8.22 -0.26 -7.85
CA GLU A 263 8.88 -1.26 -8.71
C GLU A 263 8.61 -2.65 -8.17
N ARG A 264 8.41 -3.61 -9.08
CA ARG A 264 8.13 -5.02 -8.77
C ARG A 264 9.08 -5.93 -9.54
N ASP A 265 9.36 -7.12 -9.01
CA ASP A 265 10.02 -8.18 -9.78
C ASP A 265 9.03 -8.94 -10.69
N GLN A 266 9.53 -9.85 -11.52
CA GLN A 266 8.70 -10.70 -12.40
C GLN A 266 7.62 -11.53 -11.68
N TRP A 267 7.73 -11.76 -10.36
CA TRP A 267 6.70 -12.45 -9.59
C TRP A 267 5.63 -11.49 -9.04
N GLY A 268 5.85 -10.18 -9.21
CA GLY A 268 4.98 -9.09 -8.79
C GLY A 268 5.25 -8.59 -7.37
N ARG A 269 6.27 -9.13 -6.68
CA ARG A 269 6.70 -8.69 -5.36
C ARG A 269 7.35 -7.32 -5.47
N ALA A 270 7.05 -6.41 -4.54
CA ALA A 270 7.68 -5.09 -4.51
C ALA A 270 9.19 -5.19 -4.23
N ILE A 271 9.99 -4.52 -5.07
CA ILE A 271 11.45 -4.39 -4.93
C ILE A 271 11.91 -2.95 -4.68
N ALA A 272 11.06 -1.96 -4.98
CA ALA A 272 11.22 -0.60 -4.46
C ALA A 272 9.87 0.02 -4.07
N GLY A 273 9.92 0.87 -3.04
CA GLY A 273 8.81 1.72 -2.61
C GLY A 273 9.29 3.10 -2.17
N HIS A 274 8.36 4.04 -2.11
CA HIS A 274 8.56 5.41 -1.67
C HIS A 274 7.81 5.61 -0.35
N VAL A 275 8.49 6.07 0.69
CA VAL A 275 7.94 6.36 2.03
C VAL A 275 8.16 7.83 2.35
N ASN A 276 7.08 8.57 2.58
CA ASN A 276 7.14 9.96 3.04
C ASN A 276 6.72 10.07 4.51
N VAL A 277 7.43 10.87 5.30
CA VAL A 277 7.07 11.15 6.70
C VAL A 277 7.01 12.65 6.95
N ALA A 278 5.87 13.14 7.42
CA ALA A 278 5.64 14.56 7.62
C ALA A 278 6.54 15.13 8.74
N PRO A 279 7.35 16.17 8.48
CA PRO A 279 8.31 16.69 9.46
C PRO A 279 7.70 17.17 10.79
N ARG A 280 6.44 17.61 10.78
CA ARG A 280 5.72 18.07 11.98
C ARG A 280 5.44 16.95 12.98
N HIS A 281 5.32 15.71 12.51
CA HIS A 281 5.01 14.55 13.36
C HIS A 281 6.28 13.84 13.89
N LEU A 282 7.48 14.30 13.52
CA LEU A 282 8.77 13.81 14.02
C LEU A 282 9.11 14.39 15.40
N THR A 283 8.19 14.32 16.36
CA THR A 283 8.36 14.79 17.75
C THR A 283 8.79 13.66 18.69
N ALA A 284 9.17 13.99 19.93
CA ALA A 284 9.50 12.98 20.94
C ALA A 284 8.27 12.23 21.48
N GLU A 285 7.14 12.92 21.57
CA GLU A 285 5.88 12.41 22.14
C GLU A 285 5.18 11.41 21.20
N ALA A 286 5.45 11.52 19.89
CA ALA A 286 4.84 10.68 18.87
C ALA A 286 5.60 9.36 18.58
N GLU A 287 6.69 9.00 19.29
CA GLU A 287 7.56 7.86 18.89
C GLU A 287 6.81 6.52 18.77
N THR A 288 5.80 6.25 19.61
CA THR A 288 4.98 5.02 19.54
C THR A 288 4.02 5.03 18.34
N LEU A 289 3.25 6.12 18.18
CA LEU A 289 2.30 6.29 17.08
C LEU A 289 3.02 6.28 15.73
N LEU A 290 4.13 7.01 15.61
CA LEU A 290 4.99 7.03 14.42
C LEU A 290 5.53 5.62 14.10
N SER A 291 5.95 4.85 15.11
CA SER A 291 6.42 3.47 14.88
C SER A 291 5.31 2.57 14.34
N ALA A 292 4.08 2.71 14.86
CA ALA A 292 2.92 1.96 14.37
C ALA A 292 2.55 2.39 12.93
N THR A 293 2.49 3.69 12.65
CA THR A 293 2.22 4.18 11.28
C THR A 293 3.30 3.72 10.30
N LEU A 294 4.60 3.76 10.65
CA LEU A 294 5.65 3.29 9.73
C LEU A 294 5.54 1.80 9.40
N ILE A 295 5.10 0.96 10.35
CA ILE A 295 4.83 -0.46 10.07
C ILE A 295 3.60 -0.59 9.15
N HIS A 296 2.54 0.18 9.38
CA HIS A 296 1.35 0.25 8.52
C HIS A 296 1.69 0.63 7.06
N GLU A 297 2.39 1.75 6.87
CA GLU A 297 2.78 2.23 5.54
C GLU A 297 3.65 1.21 4.78
N VAL A 298 4.63 0.61 5.47
CA VAL A 298 5.51 -0.39 4.83
C VAL A 298 4.76 -1.70 4.53
N MET A 299 3.65 -2.02 5.22
CA MET A 299 2.80 -3.15 4.84
C MET A 299 2.07 -2.91 3.52
N HIS A 300 1.66 -1.67 3.20
CA HIS A 300 1.15 -1.35 1.86
C HIS A 300 2.22 -1.60 0.77
N VAL A 301 3.46 -1.15 1.01
CA VAL A 301 4.60 -1.41 0.09
C VAL A 301 4.84 -2.90 -0.11
N LEU A 302 4.82 -3.69 0.98
CA LEU A 302 5.11 -5.12 0.92
C LEU A 302 4.01 -5.93 0.22
N GLY A 303 2.74 -5.50 0.27
CA GLY A 303 1.68 -6.17 -0.48
C GLY A 303 0.26 -6.00 0.03
N PHE A 304 0.03 -5.24 1.09
CA PHE A 304 -1.32 -4.93 1.57
C PHE A 304 -1.93 -3.79 0.73
N ASP A 305 -2.25 -4.08 -0.52
CA ASP A 305 -2.76 -3.08 -1.47
C ASP A 305 -3.57 -3.77 -2.60
N PRO A 306 -4.70 -3.19 -3.07
CA PRO A 306 -5.52 -3.77 -4.13
C PRO A 306 -4.80 -4.03 -5.45
N HIS A 307 -3.81 -3.21 -5.83
CA HIS A 307 -2.98 -3.50 -7.00
C HIS A 307 -2.03 -4.66 -6.71
N ALA A 308 -1.41 -4.69 -5.52
CA ALA A 308 -0.58 -5.83 -5.11
C ALA A 308 -1.35 -7.17 -5.13
N PHE A 309 -2.64 -7.18 -4.73
CA PHE A 309 -3.49 -8.38 -4.76
C PHE A 309 -3.63 -9.00 -6.16
N ALA A 310 -3.55 -8.21 -7.25
CA ALA A 310 -3.59 -8.75 -8.62
C ALA A 310 -2.37 -9.60 -9.00
N HIS A 311 -1.29 -9.54 -8.20
CA HIS A 311 -0.03 -10.23 -8.44
C HIS A 311 0.27 -11.37 -7.44
N PHE A 312 -0.58 -11.57 -6.43
CA PHE A 312 -0.38 -12.64 -5.43
C PHE A 312 -0.30 -14.00 -6.12
N ARG A 313 0.50 -14.90 -5.55
CA ARG A 313 0.81 -16.21 -6.13
C ARG A 313 0.33 -17.35 -5.24
N ASP A 314 -0.13 -18.42 -5.88
CA ASP A 314 -0.43 -19.68 -5.19
C ASP A 314 0.85 -20.40 -4.73
N GLU A 315 0.72 -21.50 -3.98
CA GLU A 315 1.85 -22.29 -3.48
C GLU A 315 2.69 -22.92 -4.61
N LYS A 316 2.20 -22.89 -5.86
CA LYS A 316 2.92 -23.29 -7.07
C LYS A 316 3.58 -22.10 -7.79
N LYS A 317 3.58 -20.89 -7.22
CA LYS A 317 4.01 -19.61 -7.82
C LYS A 317 3.22 -19.16 -9.07
N ARG A 318 2.01 -19.66 -9.30
CA ARG A 318 1.13 -19.20 -10.38
C ARG A 318 0.25 -18.05 -9.90
N ARG A 319 -0.22 -17.17 -10.79
CA ARG A 319 -1.11 -16.06 -10.39
C ARG A 319 -2.35 -16.57 -9.65
N HIS A 320 -2.66 -15.99 -8.49
CA HIS A 320 -3.76 -16.44 -7.65
C HIS A 320 -5.10 -16.02 -8.28
N SER A 321 -5.87 -16.99 -8.78
CA SER A 321 -7.10 -16.74 -9.57
C SER A 321 -8.17 -15.90 -8.86
N LYS A 322 -8.16 -15.85 -7.52
CA LYS A 322 -9.15 -15.11 -6.72
C LYS A 322 -8.61 -14.75 -5.34
N VAL A 323 -8.12 -13.53 -5.15
CA VAL A 323 -7.63 -13.04 -3.84
C VAL A 323 -8.76 -12.45 -3.01
N THR A 324 -9.54 -11.57 -3.63
CA THR A 324 -10.72 -10.95 -3.05
C THR A 324 -12.01 -11.41 -3.74
N VAL A 325 -13.12 -11.34 -3.01
CA VAL A 325 -14.47 -11.61 -3.52
C VAL A 325 -15.38 -10.48 -3.06
N GLN A 326 -15.88 -9.69 -4.00
CA GLN A 326 -16.95 -8.76 -3.72
C GLN A 326 -18.30 -9.47 -3.85
N VAL A 327 -19.15 -9.37 -2.82
CA VAL A 327 -20.45 -10.04 -2.80
C VAL A 327 -21.48 -9.21 -2.04
N MET A 328 -22.73 -9.22 -2.51
CA MET A 328 -23.86 -8.61 -1.82
C MET A 328 -24.20 -9.45 -0.57
N ASP A 329 -23.89 -8.95 0.62
CA ASP A 329 -24.21 -9.65 1.85
C ASP A 329 -25.66 -9.37 2.29
N LYS A 330 -26.49 -10.40 2.31
CA LYS A 330 -27.92 -10.29 2.66
C LYS A 330 -28.17 -10.07 4.15
N LYS A 331 -27.22 -10.38 5.03
CA LYS A 331 -27.35 -10.19 6.48
C LYS A 331 -26.91 -8.78 6.89
N LEU A 332 -25.84 -8.28 6.28
CA LEU A 332 -25.34 -6.92 6.51
C LEU A 332 -26.08 -5.87 5.66
N GLY A 333 -26.67 -6.24 4.53
CA GLY A 333 -27.40 -5.32 3.67
C GLY A 333 -26.51 -4.38 2.84
N ARG A 334 -25.20 -4.66 2.76
CA ARG A 334 -24.22 -3.94 1.92
C ARG A 334 -23.41 -4.88 1.03
N MET A 335 -22.75 -4.31 0.02
CA MET A 335 -21.71 -5.00 -0.75
C MET A 335 -20.47 -5.12 0.13
N VAL A 336 -19.89 -6.32 0.24
CA VAL A 336 -18.72 -6.58 1.08
C VAL A 336 -17.62 -7.19 0.21
N THR A 337 -16.39 -6.67 0.35
CA THR A 337 -15.19 -7.25 -0.25
C THR A 337 -14.51 -8.14 0.78
N ARG A 338 -14.28 -9.41 0.46
CA ARG A 338 -13.66 -10.38 1.38
C ARG A 338 -12.37 -10.96 0.81
N VAL A 339 -11.29 -10.96 1.58
CA VAL A 339 -10.08 -11.75 1.30
C VAL A 339 -10.39 -13.22 1.58
N VAL A 340 -10.16 -14.08 0.59
CA VAL A 340 -10.48 -15.52 0.64
C VAL A 340 -9.23 -16.40 0.58
N LEU A 341 -8.08 -15.83 0.94
CA LEU A 341 -6.79 -16.52 0.95
C LEU A 341 -6.71 -17.59 2.07
N PRO A 342 -6.02 -18.72 1.86
CA PRO A 342 -6.13 -19.90 2.75
C PRO A 342 -5.67 -19.66 4.19
N ARG A 343 -4.51 -19.06 4.42
CA ARG A 343 -3.97 -18.80 5.78
C ARG A 343 -4.71 -17.64 6.43
N VAL A 344 -5.12 -16.61 5.68
CA VAL A 344 -5.99 -15.54 6.18
C VAL A 344 -7.28 -16.13 6.75
N VAL A 345 -8.00 -16.94 5.97
CA VAL A 345 -9.24 -17.61 6.39
C VAL A 345 -9.00 -18.50 7.60
N MET A 346 -7.96 -19.34 7.56
CA MET A 346 -7.59 -20.22 8.68
C MET A 346 -7.33 -19.44 9.97
N HIS A 347 -6.51 -18.37 9.92
CA HIS A 347 -6.19 -17.57 11.10
C HIS A 347 -7.39 -16.80 11.62
N SER A 348 -8.25 -16.25 10.75
CA SER A 348 -9.52 -15.64 11.15
C SER A 348 -10.45 -16.64 11.83
N ARG A 349 -10.64 -17.85 11.29
CA ARG A 349 -11.48 -18.88 11.93
C ARG A 349 -10.98 -19.23 13.33
N HIS A 350 -9.67 -19.39 13.51
CA HIS A 350 -9.07 -19.65 14.83
C HIS A 350 -9.15 -18.46 15.79
N HIS A 351 -9.11 -17.22 15.28
CA HIS A 351 -9.24 -16.00 16.09
C HIS A 351 -10.68 -15.81 16.61
N TYR A 352 -11.66 -15.84 15.71
CA TYR A 352 -13.07 -15.67 16.07
C TYR A 352 -13.70 -16.92 16.70
N GLY A 353 -13.08 -18.11 16.57
CA GLY A 353 -13.75 -19.38 16.89
C GLY A 353 -14.86 -19.73 15.88
N ALA A 354 -14.67 -19.34 14.62
CA ALA A 354 -15.68 -19.39 13.56
C ALA A 354 -15.46 -20.56 12.59
N PHE A 355 -15.37 -21.79 13.11
CA PHE A 355 -15.10 -23.02 12.34
C PHE A 355 -16.23 -23.48 11.40
N SER A 356 -17.09 -22.58 10.95
CA SER A 356 -18.24 -22.86 10.09
C SER A 356 -17.95 -22.55 8.63
N GLU A 357 -18.53 -23.33 7.72
CA GLU A 357 -18.57 -23.07 6.27
C GLU A 357 -19.18 -21.69 5.93
N ASN A 358 -20.03 -21.14 6.82
CA ASN A 358 -20.62 -19.82 6.66
C ASN A 358 -19.60 -18.66 6.76
N PHE A 359 -18.43 -18.88 7.38
CA PHE A 359 -17.33 -17.92 7.34
C PHE A 359 -16.54 -18.14 6.05
N THR A 360 -16.63 -17.23 5.09
CA THR A 360 -16.07 -17.43 3.72
C THR A 360 -14.81 -16.61 3.43
N GLY A 361 -14.48 -15.63 4.27
CA GLY A 361 -13.38 -14.69 4.06
C GLY A 361 -13.36 -13.59 5.13
N LEU A 362 -12.24 -12.90 5.26
CA LEU A 362 -12.09 -11.74 6.14
C LEU A 362 -12.40 -10.46 5.35
N GLU A 363 -13.13 -9.52 5.96
CA GLU A 363 -13.68 -8.36 5.26
C GLU A 363 -12.63 -7.23 5.16
N LEU A 364 -12.56 -6.63 3.97
CA LEU A 364 -11.83 -5.38 3.74
C LEU A 364 -12.80 -4.20 3.91
N GLU A 365 -12.25 -3.11 4.38
CA GLU A 365 -12.91 -1.81 4.55
C GLU A 365 -13.58 -1.36 3.24
N ASP A 366 -14.82 -0.88 3.31
CA ASP A 366 -15.55 -0.25 2.19
C ASP A 366 -15.88 1.23 2.44
N GLY A 367 -15.54 1.76 3.61
CA GLY A 367 -15.57 3.18 3.94
C GLY A 367 -14.29 3.96 3.60
N GLY A 368 -14.24 5.23 4.02
CA GLY A 368 -13.02 6.05 4.02
C GLY A 368 -12.47 6.49 2.65
N GLY A 369 -13.12 6.18 1.53
CA GLY A 369 -12.72 6.61 0.18
C GLY A 369 -11.57 5.78 -0.43
N LYS A 370 -11.06 6.19 -1.60
CA LYS A 370 -10.11 5.39 -2.42
C LYS A 370 -8.81 5.00 -1.71
N GLY A 371 -8.28 5.84 -0.81
CA GLY A 371 -7.08 5.53 -0.04
C GLY A 371 -7.30 4.57 1.12
N THR A 372 -8.57 4.31 1.48
CA THR A 372 -8.93 3.49 2.65
C THR A 372 -9.60 2.19 2.23
N SER A 373 -10.66 2.27 1.44
CA SER A 373 -11.46 1.13 0.99
C SER A 373 -10.63 0.14 0.16
N GLY A 374 -10.73 -1.15 0.49
CA GLY A 374 -10.00 -2.23 -0.18
C GLY A 374 -8.53 -2.37 0.22
N SER A 375 -7.87 -1.29 0.65
CA SER A 375 -6.47 -1.29 1.12
C SER A 375 -6.33 -1.57 2.62
N HIS A 376 -7.44 -1.75 3.34
CA HIS A 376 -7.47 -1.94 4.79
C HIS A 376 -8.42 -3.05 5.20
N TRP A 377 -8.18 -3.63 6.38
CA TRP A 377 -9.15 -4.47 7.06
C TRP A 377 -10.35 -3.66 7.56
N GLU A 378 -11.52 -4.28 7.49
CA GLU A 378 -12.78 -3.80 8.07
C GLU A 378 -12.62 -3.47 9.56
N LYS A 379 -12.73 -2.18 9.91
CA LYS A 379 -12.49 -1.75 11.31
C LYS A 379 -13.54 -2.30 12.27
N ARG A 380 -14.79 -2.55 11.84
CA ARG A 380 -15.79 -3.26 12.66
C ARG A 380 -15.24 -4.60 13.18
N LEU A 381 -14.55 -5.37 12.34
CA LEU A 381 -14.12 -6.73 12.65
C LEU A 381 -12.76 -6.84 13.32
N LEU A 382 -11.88 -5.84 13.17
CA LEU A 382 -10.51 -5.89 13.66
C LEU A 382 -10.08 -4.72 14.56
N MET A 383 -10.86 -3.64 14.64
CA MET A 383 -10.76 -2.52 15.59
C MET A 383 -9.39 -1.84 15.73
N ASN A 384 -8.50 -2.38 16.56
CA ASN A 384 -7.17 -1.85 16.86
C ASN A 384 -6.06 -2.64 16.14
N GLU A 385 -6.41 -3.44 15.15
CA GLU A 385 -5.43 -4.04 14.23
C GLU A 385 -4.81 -2.95 13.35
N ILE A 386 -3.51 -3.06 13.15
CA ILE A 386 -2.67 -2.02 12.56
C ILE A 386 -3.08 -1.65 11.13
N MET A 387 -3.61 -2.57 10.33
CA MET A 387 -4.07 -2.36 8.95
C MET A 387 -5.58 -2.07 8.85
N THR A 388 -6.23 -1.63 9.92
CA THR A 388 -7.51 -0.92 9.79
C THR A 388 -7.27 0.52 9.30
N GLY A 389 -8.27 1.18 8.71
CA GLY A 389 -8.15 2.54 8.16
C GLY A 389 -7.90 3.68 9.18
N SER A 390 -7.37 3.37 10.37
CA SER A 390 -6.98 4.32 11.41
C SER A 390 -6.07 3.67 12.44
N VAL A 391 -4.88 4.25 12.64
CA VAL A 391 -3.85 3.75 13.57
C VAL A 391 -4.08 4.31 14.98
N ASP A 392 -4.00 3.44 16.00
CA ASP A 392 -4.03 3.79 17.43
C ASP A 392 -2.63 3.64 18.06
N THR A 393 -2.37 4.34 19.16
CA THR A 393 -1.26 4.10 20.10
C THR A 393 -1.13 2.64 20.58
N ARG A 394 -2.24 1.89 20.62
CA ARG A 394 -2.31 0.46 20.96
C ARG A 394 -2.62 -0.43 19.75
N SER A 395 -2.13 -0.04 18.56
CA SER A 395 -2.24 -0.86 17.36
C SER A 395 -1.52 -2.20 17.53
N VAL A 396 -2.09 -3.28 16.98
CA VAL A 396 -1.53 -4.63 17.05
C VAL A 396 -1.34 -5.22 15.66
N VAL A 397 -0.21 -5.89 15.41
CA VAL A 397 -0.03 -6.68 14.18
C VAL A 397 -0.64 -8.06 14.38
N SER A 398 -1.78 -8.33 13.74
CA SER A 398 -2.44 -9.62 13.85
C SER A 398 -1.78 -10.73 13.03
N LYS A 399 -2.10 -11.98 13.39
CA LYS A 399 -1.80 -13.15 12.54
C LYS A 399 -2.46 -13.07 11.17
N MET A 400 -3.60 -12.39 11.04
CA MET A 400 -4.33 -12.26 9.77
C MET A 400 -3.57 -11.38 8.77
N THR A 401 -2.96 -10.29 9.23
CA THR A 401 -2.11 -9.42 8.40
C THR A 401 -0.81 -10.12 7.98
N LEU A 402 -0.14 -10.82 8.91
CA LEU A 402 1.02 -11.65 8.57
C LEU A 402 0.65 -12.79 7.60
N ALA A 403 -0.53 -13.39 7.77
CA ALA A 403 -1.03 -14.44 6.88
C ALA A 403 -1.33 -13.93 5.47
N LEU A 404 -1.84 -12.69 5.33
CA LEU A 404 -2.03 -12.07 4.02
C LEU A 404 -0.70 -11.87 3.29
N LEU A 405 0.34 -11.45 4.01
CA LEU A 405 1.69 -11.36 3.44
C LEU A 405 2.27 -12.74 3.10
N GLU A 406 2.00 -13.80 3.87
CA GLU A 406 2.42 -15.17 3.47
C GLU A 406 1.64 -15.71 2.27
N ASP A 407 0.32 -15.55 2.24
CA ASP A 407 -0.54 -15.95 1.13
C ASP A 407 -0.35 -15.10 -0.15
N SER A 408 0.48 -14.05 -0.11
CA SER A 408 0.98 -13.39 -1.32
C SER A 408 1.89 -14.29 -2.17
N GLY A 409 2.45 -15.34 -1.57
CA GLY A 409 3.46 -16.21 -2.17
C GLY A 409 4.86 -15.61 -2.23
N TRP A 410 5.06 -14.40 -1.71
CA TRP A 410 6.34 -13.67 -1.72
C TRP A 410 7.14 -13.82 -0.43
N TYR A 411 6.45 -14.02 0.69
CA TYR A 411 7.02 -14.06 2.03
C TYR A 411 6.67 -15.37 2.76
N ARG A 412 7.49 -15.78 3.72
CA ARG A 412 7.10 -16.71 4.80
C ARG A 412 7.02 -15.90 6.09
N ALA A 413 5.87 -15.93 6.76
CA ALA A 413 5.66 -15.12 7.95
C ALA A 413 6.05 -15.85 9.23
N ASN A 414 6.62 -15.11 10.18
CA ASN A 414 6.90 -15.58 11.52
C ASN A 414 5.74 -15.20 12.47
N TYR A 415 4.75 -16.09 12.60
CA TYR A 415 3.59 -15.87 13.48
C TYR A 415 3.92 -15.76 14.98
N SER A 416 5.17 -15.94 15.41
CA SER A 416 5.60 -15.62 16.79
C SER A 416 5.78 -14.11 17.00
N MET A 417 5.89 -13.32 15.93
CA MET A 417 5.97 -11.85 15.95
C MET A 417 4.58 -11.18 15.94
N ALA A 418 3.51 -11.95 15.78
CA ALA A 418 2.14 -11.43 15.84
C ALA A 418 1.74 -11.07 17.26
N ASP A 419 1.17 -9.87 17.41
CA ASP A 419 0.62 -9.38 18.66
C ASP A 419 -0.70 -10.08 19.02
N HIS A 420 -1.13 -9.90 20.27
CA HIS A 420 -2.40 -10.44 20.73
C HIS A 420 -3.57 -9.51 20.42
N LEU A 421 -4.27 -9.75 19.30
CA LEU A 421 -5.57 -9.15 19.05
C LEU A 421 -6.63 -9.78 19.97
N GLY A 422 -7.28 -8.96 20.80
CA GLY A 422 -8.39 -9.39 21.67
C GLY A 422 -9.79 -9.13 21.09
N TRP A 423 -9.93 -8.20 20.15
CA TRP A 423 -11.22 -7.81 19.58
C TRP A 423 -11.87 -8.96 18.79
N GLY A 424 -13.14 -9.26 19.05
CA GLY A 424 -13.88 -10.36 18.41
C GLY A 424 -13.41 -11.79 18.78
N ARG A 425 -12.39 -11.94 19.63
CA ARG A 425 -11.80 -13.26 19.91
C ARG A 425 -12.82 -14.23 20.52
N ASN A 426 -12.89 -15.44 19.97
CA ASN A 426 -13.82 -16.51 20.37
C ASN A 426 -15.33 -16.12 20.38
N GLN A 427 -15.75 -15.05 19.69
CA GLN A 427 -17.17 -14.63 19.64
C GLN A 427 -18.04 -15.45 18.65
N GLY A 428 -17.43 -16.36 17.89
CA GLY A 428 -18.08 -17.25 16.95
C GLY A 428 -18.47 -16.59 15.61
N THR A 429 -19.04 -17.40 14.71
CA THR A 429 -19.43 -16.99 13.35
C THR A 429 -20.49 -15.87 13.33
N GLU A 430 -21.28 -15.72 14.40
CA GLU A 430 -22.26 -14.64 14.54
C GLU A 430 -21.60 -13.27 14.57
N PHE A 431 -20.44 -13.12 15.23
CA PHE A 431 -19.73 -11.84 15.32
C PHE A 431 -19.32 -11.30 13.96
N VAL A 432 -18.84 -12.18 13.07
CA VAL A 432 -18.41 -11.79 11.73
C VAL A 432 -19.60 -11.55 10.80
N THR A 433 -20.60 -12.43 10.85
CA THR A 433 -21.65 -12.50 9.81
C THR A 433 -22.96 -11.78 10.14
N LEU A 434 -23.11 -11.19 11.33
CA LEU A 434 -24.28 -10.41 11.73
C LEU A 434 -23.92 -8.93 11.92
N PRO A 435 -24.89 -8.01 11.70
CA PRO A 435 -24.72 -6.61 12.05
C PRO A 435 -24.48 -6.44 13.55
N CYS A 436 -23.69 -5.43 13.91
CA CYS A 436 -23.14 -5.27 15.26
C CYS A 436 -24.16 -4.96 16.35
N ASN A 437 -25.37 -4.51 16.00
CA ASN A 437 -26.48 -4.35 16.92
C ASN A 437 -27.02 -5.69 17.49
N LEU A 438 -26.65 -6.81 16.87
CA LEU A 438 -26.95 -8.17 17.36
C LEU A 438 -25.80 -8.79 18.18
N TRP A 439 -24.67 -8.08 18.34
CA TRP A 439 -23.56 -8.57 19.15
C TRP A 439 -23.90 -8.55 20.65
N LYS A 440 -23.16 -9.38 21.40
CA LYS A 440 -23.39 -9.68 22.81
C LYS A 440 -22.33 -9.01 23.69
N ALA A 441 -22.66 -8.80 24.97
CA ALA A 441 -21.78 -8.22 25.98
C ALA A 441 -21.16 -6.87 25.54
N ALA A 442 -19.93 -6.59 25.95
CA ALA A 442 -19.27 -5.29 25.80
C ALA A 442 -18.87 -4.91 24.36
N TYR A 443 -19.15 -5.77 23.36
CA TYR A 443 -18.98 -5.45 21.95
C TYR A 443 -20.11 -4.57 21.39
N HIS A 444 -21.24 -4.42 22.09
CA HIS A 444 -22.35 -3.56 21.70
C HIS A 444 -22.92 -2.76 22.88
N CYS A 445 -23.31 -1.52 22.63
CA CYS A 445 -23.98 -0.65 23.59
C CYS A 445 -25.07 0.21 22.91
N ASN A 446 -26.16 0.51 23.62
CA ASN A 446 -27.37 1.13 23.05
C ASN A 446 -27.85 2.41 23.77
N THR A 447 -27.16 2.87 24.81
CA THR A 447 -27.52 4.07 25.57
C THR A 447 -26.29 4.85 26.01
N THR A 448 -26.37 6.18 25.98
CA THR A 448 -25.34 7.11 26.49
C THR A 448 -25.45 7.33 28.01
N GLN A 449 -26.56 6.90 28.64
CA GLN A 449 -26.86 7.20 30.05
C GLN A 449 -26.13 6.28 31.05
N LEU A 450 -25.56 5.17 30.58
CA LEU A 450 -24.88 4.18 31.40
C LEU A 450 -23.41 4.08 30.97
N SER A 451 -22.50 4.12 31.93
CA SER A 451 -21.14 3.64 31.70
C SER A 451 -21.16 2.12 31.54
N GLY A 452 -20.09 1.56 30.97
CA GLY A 452 -19.87 0.13 30.87
C GLY A 452 -18.40 -0.22 31.08
N CYS A 453 -18.06 -1.45 30.75
CA CYS A 453 -16.68 -1.92 30.67
C CYS A 453 -16.27 -2.08 29.22
N THR A 454 -15.01 -1.81 28.89
CA THR A 454 -14.44 -2.16 27.59
C THR A 454 -14.50 -3.69 27.36
N TYR A 455 -14.42 -4.12 26.10
CA TYR A 455 -14.52 -5.54 25.73
C TYR A 455 -13.50 -6.45 26.47
N ASN A 456 -12.30 -5.93 26.73
CA ASN A 456 -11.23 -6.61 27.46
C ASN A 456 -11.27 -6.39 28.99
N ARG A 457 -12.26 -5.63 29.48
CA ARG A 457 -12.45 -5.22 30.88
C ARG A 457 -11.24 -4.49 31.49
N GLU A 458 -10.34 -3.94 30.69
CA GLU A 458 -9.19 -3.19 31.19
C GLU A 458 -9.54 -1.78 31.66
N ALA A 459 -10.64 -1.21 31.20
CA ALA A 459 -11.10 0.11 31.58
C ALA A 459 -12.61 0.18 31.75
N GLU A 460 -13.04 1.15 32.56
CA GLU A 460 -14.38 1.71 32.49
C GLU A 460 -14.51 2.58 31.23
N GLY A 461 -15.69 2.57 30.63
CA GLY A 461 -15.95 3.25 29.37
C GLY A 461 -17.37 3.76 29.23
N TYR A 462 -17.60 4.45 28.12
CA TYR A 462 -18.88 5.02 27.73
C TYR A 462 -19.28 4.55 26.34
N CYS A 463 -20.56 4.74 25.99
CA CYS A 463 -21.10 4.46 24.67
C CYS A 463 -21.14 5.75 23.83
N PRO A 464 -20.25 5.94 22.83
CA PRO A 464 -20.26 7.13 21.97
C PRO A 464 -21.36 7.00 20.90
N ILE A 465 -22.57 7.43 21.23
CA ILE A 465 -23.69 7.53 20.28
C ILE A 465 -23.81 8.99 19.82
N VAL A 466 -23.76 9.20 18.50
CA VAL A 466 -23.79 10.53 17.87
C VAL A 466 -25.07 10.67 17.04
N SER A 467 -25.53 11.91 16.87
CA SER A 467 -26.62 12.26 15.94
C SER A 467 -26.03 13.01 14.76
N TYR A 468 -26.23 12.49 13.55
CA TYR A 468 -25.73 13.04 12.30
C TYR A 468 -26.73 14.06 11.72
N SER A 469 -26.24 14.94 10.84
CA SER A 469 -27.05 15.97 10.18
C SER A 469 -27.99 15.43 9.10
N GLY A 470 -27.72 14.23 8.58
CA GLY A 470 -28.59 13.47 7.69
C GLY A 470 -28.73 12.02 8.15
N ASP A 471 -29.61 11.28 7.50
CA ASP A 471 -29.84 9.85 7.79
C ASP A 471 -28.61 9.00 7.40
N LEU A 472 -28.31 8.01 8.22
CA LEU A 472 -27.29 7.00 7.92
C LEU A 472 -27.77 6.06 6.80
N PRO A 473 -26.86 5.39 6.07
CA PRO A 473 -27.21 4.33 5.13
C PRO A 473 -28.12 3.28 5.77
N GLN A 474 -29.10 2.74 5.04
CA GLN A 474 -30.12 1.83 5.60
C GLN A 474 -29.52 0.62 6.34
N TRP A 475 -28.36 0.12 5.90
CA TRP A 475 -27.63 -0.98 6.53
C TRP A 475 -26.94 -0.61 7.86
N ALA A 476 -26.68 0.69 8.10
CA ALA A 476 -26.07 1.24 9.31
C ALA A 476 -27.09 1.81 10.32
N GLN A 477 -28.39 1.74 10.03
CA GLN A 477 -29.45 2.27 10.89
C GLN A 477 -29.77 1.30 12.05
N TYR A 478 -28.91 1.30 13.08
CA TYR A 478 -29.10 0.43 14.27
C TYR A 478 -30.11 0.96 15.29
N PHE A 479 -30.49 2.24 15.19
CA PHE A 479 -31.35 2.93 16.15
C PHE A 479 -32.71 3.29 15.55
N PRO A 480 -33.76 3.50 16.37
CA PRO A 480 -35.06 3.97 15.89
C PRO A 480 -35.04 5.34 15.20
N GLN A 481 -33.97 6.12 15.40
CA GLN A 481 -33.71 7.36 14.66
C GLN A 481 -32.67 7.06 13.57
N ALA A 482 -33.04 7.25 12.31
CA ALA A 482 -32.22 6.95 11.14
C ALA A 482 -30.89 7.73 11.09
N ASN A 483 -30.81 8.89 11.76
CA ASN A 483 -29.60 9.70 11.86
C ASN A 483 -28.73 9.41 13.10
N LYS A 484 -28.92 8.29 13.81
CA LYS A 484 -28.11 7.93 14.98
C LYS A 484 -27.28 6.68 14.77
N GLY A 485 -26.03 6.74 15.22
CA GLY A 485 -25.08 5.63 15.20
C GLY A 485 -23.86 5.90 16.09
N GLY A 486 -22.89 5.01 16.01
CA GLY A 486 -21.57 5.15 16.63
C GLY A 486 -20.67 6.10 15.87
N GLN A 487 -19.69 6.66 16.56
CA GLN A 487 -18.88 7.79 16.06
C GLN A 487 -18.04 7.51 14.80
N SER A 488 -17.58 6.27 14.60
CA SER A 488 -16.68 5.92 13.50
C SER A 488 -17.43 5.29 12.32
N SER A 489 -17.31 5.92 11.15
CA SER A 489 -17.83 5.39 9.88
C SER A 489 -17.11 4.12 9.43
N LEU A 490 -15.79 4.05 9.65
CA LEU A 490 -14.97 2.85 9.37
C LEU A 490 -15.37 1.65 10.23
N ALA A 491 -15.88 1.89 11.44
CA ALA A 491 -16.44 0.83 12.28
C ALA A 491 -17.93 0.58 11.99
N ASP A 492 -18.39 0.77 10.74
CA ASP A 492 -19.78 0.59 10.30
C ASP A 492 -20.82 1.40 11.09
N TYR A 493 -20.44 2.50 11.74
CA TYR A 493 -21.24 3.23 12.73
C TYR A 493 -21.69 2.36 13.93
N CYS A 494 -20.95 1.30 14.25
CA CYS A 494 -21.25 0.43 15.39
C CYS A 494 -20.98 1.13 16.73
N THR A 495 -21.86 0.87 17.70
CA THR A 495 -21.78 1.42 19.05
C THR A 495 -21.24 0.38 20.02
N TYR A 496 -20.05 0.63 20.56
CA TYR A 496 -19.34 -0.23 21.50
C TYR A 496 -18.72 0.61 22.64
N PHE A 497 -18.34 -0.01 23.76
CA PHE A 497 -17.77 0.74 24.88
C PHE A 497 -16.34 1.19 24.61
N VAL A 498 -16.13 2.51 24.59
CA VAL A 498 -14.82 3.16 24.49
C VAL A 498 -14.33 3.55 25.88
N ALA A 499 -13.06 3.31 26.19
CA ALA A 499 -12.47 3.66 27.48
C ALA A 499 -12.56 5.17 27.76
N TYR A 500 -12.82 5.56 29.00
CA TYR A 500 -12.50 6.93 29.43
C TYR A 500 -10.98 7.12 29.48
N SER A 501 -10.51 8.34 29.24
CA SER A 501 -9.08 8.69 29.34
C SER A 501 -8.49 8.46 30.74
N ASP A 502 -9.32 8.59 31.78
CA ASP A 502 -8.99 8.30 33.19
C ASP A 502 -9.60 6.97 33.70
N GLY A 503 -10.22 6.18 32.82
CA GLY A 503 -11.03 5.00 33.15
C GLY A 503 -10.24 3.70 33.34
N SER A 504 -8.92 3.72 33.17
CA SER A 504 -8.09 2.52 33.27
C SER A 504 -8.26 1.82 34.63
N CYS A 505 -8.48 0.51 34.64
CA CYS A 505 -8.41 -0.31 35.85
C CYS A 505 -7.00 -0.85 36.11
N THR A 506 -6.20 -1.01 35.06
CA THR A 506 -4.92 -1.74 35.09
C THR A 506 -3.70 -0.85 35.34
N ASP A 507 -3.75 0.40 34.89
CA ASP A 507 -2.66 1.38 35.02
C ASP A 507 -3.02 2.42 36.08
N THR A 508 -2.25 2.47 37.17
CA THR A 508 -2.46 3.41 38.28
C THR A 508 -2.02 4.84 37.96
N ASN A 509 -1.23 5.07 36.90
CA ASN A 509 -0.70 6.39 36.57
C ASN A 509 -1.67 7.21 35.72
N SER A 510 -2.41 6.55 34.81
CA SER A 510 -3.42 7.17 33.95
C SER A 510 -4.85 7.03 34.47
N ALA A 511 -5.05 6.52 35.68
CA ALA A 511 -6.39 6.26 36.21
C ALA A 511 -6.85 7.24 37.29
N ARG A 512 -8.17 7.48 37.32
CA ARG A 512 -8.84 8.16 38.43
C ARG A 512 -8.71 7.40 39.76
N SER A 513 -8.70 8.15 40.87
CA SER A 513 -8.59 7.58 42.22
C SER A 513 -9.71 6.57 42.52
N PRO A 514 -9.41 5.40 43.13
CA PRO A 514 -10.42 4.39 43.47
C PRO A 514 -11.45 4.88 44.50
N ASP A 515 -12.74 4.67 44.20
CA ASP A 515 -13.82 4.98 45.13
C ASP A 515 -13.94 3.91 46.24
N ARG A 516 -13.47 4.30 47.44
CA ARG A 516 -13.52 3.47 48.66
C ARG A 516 -14.94 3.20 49.18
N MET A 517 -15.94 3.98 48.76
CA MET A 517 -17.35 3.76 49.07
C MET A 517 -17.96 2.65 48.20
N LEU A 518 -17.43 2.43 47.00
CA LEU A 518 -17.82 1.34 46.09
C LEU A 518 -16.89 0.11 46.20
N GLY A 519 -15.84 0.22 47.02
CA GLY A 519 -14.86 -0.84 47.28
C GLY A 519 -13.86 -1.07 46.13
N GLU A 520 -13.67 -0.07 45.27
CA GLU A 520 -12.77 -0.16 44.11
C GLU A 520 -11.30 -0.33 44.50
N VAL A 521 -10.54 -1.03 43.65
CA VAL A 521 -9.08 -1.06 43.66
C VAL A 521 -8.57 -1.04 42.23
N ARG A 522 -7.61 -0.15 41.92
CA ARG A 522 -6.93 -0.10 40.61
C ARG A 522 -5.48 -0.59 40.76
N ALA A 523 -5.11 -1.56 39.92
CA ALA A 523 -3.85 -2.31 39.95
C ALA A 523 -3.73 -3.13 38.65
N SER A 524 -2.55 -3.63 38.31
CA SER A 524 -2.35 -4.45 37.09
C SER A 524 -3.27 -5.68 37.01
N ASN A 525 -3.64 -6.26 38.17
CA ASN A 525 -4.60 -7.36 38.29
C ASN A 525 -6.06 -6.91 38.53
N SER A 526 -6.40 -5.63 38.33
CA SER A 526 -7.78 -5.15 38.38
C SER A 526 -8.45 -5.18 37.01
N ARG A 527 -9.76 -5.38 37.01
CA ARG A 527 -10.61 -5.36 35.81
C ARG A 527 -11.95 -4.69 36.11
N CYS A 528 -12.56 -4.13 35.07
CA CYS A 528 -13.86 -3.51 35.13
C CYS A 528 -14.97 -4.57 35.23
N MET A 529 -15.87 -4.37 36.19
CA MET A 529 -17.04 -5.22 36.43
C MET A 529 -18.26 -4.34 36.71
N ALA A 530 -19.44 -4.82 36.31
CA ALA A 530 -20.69 -4.15 36.67
C ALA A 530 -20.97 -4.34 38.16
N SER A 531 -21.30 -3.26 38.85
CA SER A 531 -21.36 -3.21 40.31
C SER A 531 -22.43 -2.24 40.81
N SER A 532 -23.31 -2.76 41.67
CA SER A 532 -24.22 -1.96 42.50
C SER A 532 -23.71 -1.80 43.94
N LEU A 533 -22.48 -2.24 44.24
CA LEU A 533 -21.92 -2.21 45.59
C LEU A 533 -21.82 -0.78 46.16
N VAL A 534 -22.27 -0.62 47.40
CA VAL A 534 -22.15 0.61 48.20
C VAL A 534 -21.88 0.23 49.64
N ARG A 535 -20.84 0.79 50.28
CA ARG A 535 -20.50 0.49 51.68
C ARG A 535 -21.71 0.77 52.59
N THR A 536 -22.01 -0.16 53.49
CA THR A 536 -23.16 -0.05 54.41
C THR A 536 -23.08 1.25 55.22
N GLY A 537 -24.19 1.99 55.28
CA GLY A 537 -24.27 3.33 55.87
C GLY A 537 -24.20 4.48 54.86
N PHE A 538 -23.82 4.20 53.61
CA PHE A 538 -23.85 5.17 52.51
C PHE A 538 -24.97 4.83 51.52
N VAL A 539 -25.44 5.83 50.78
CA VAL A 539 -26.48 5.70 49.74
C VAL A 539 -25.94 6.28 48.44
N ARG A 540 -25.97 5.49 47.35
CA ARG A 540 -25.58 5.95 46.01
C ARG A 540 -26.68 6.84 45.43
N GLY A 541 -26.35 8.08 45.08
CA GLY A 541 -27.29 8.99 44.44
C GLY A 541 -27.67 8.54 43.04
N SER A 542 -28.97 8.60 42.72
CA SER A 542 -29.63 8.51 41.39
C SER A 542 -29.25 7.38 40.40
N MET A 543 -28.29 6.49 40.68
CA MET A 543 -27.86 5.42 39.78
C MET A 543 -27.91 4.07 40.50
N THR A 544 -28.81 3.20 40.06
CA THR A 544 -29.09 1.87 40.65
C THR A 544 -28.09 0.79 40.23
N GLN A 545 -27.38 1.01 39.12
CA GLN A 545 -26.23 0.22 38.68
C GLN A 545 -25.14 1.16 38.15
N GLY A 546 -23.89 0.74 38.28
CA GLY A 546 -22.73 1.35 37.63
C GLY A 546 -21.67 0.29 37.41
N ASN A 547 -20.43 0.72 37.18
CA ASN A 547 -19.27 -0.15 37.06
C ASN A 547 -18.21 0.26 38.08
N GLY A 548 -17.17 -0.56 38.21
CA GLY A 548 -15.99 -0.20 38.96
C GLY A 548 -14.83 -1.16 38.71
N CYS A 549 -13.65 -0.75 39.13
CA CYS A 549 -12.43 -1.54 39.01
C CYS A 549 -12.21 -2.42 40.25
N TYR A 550 -12.11 -3.73 40.05
CA TYR A 550 -11.94 -4.70 41.14
C TYR A 550 -10.78 -5.66 40.84
N GLN A 551 -10.00 -6.00 41.86
CA GLN A 551 -8.90 -6.96 41.74
C GLN A 551 -9.43 -8.37 41.51
N HIS A 552 -8.79 -9.12 40.62
CA HIS A 552 -9.06 -10.54 40.41
C HIS A 552 -7.79 -11.38 40.55
N ARG A 553 -7.98 -12.68 40.75
CA ARG A 553 -6.96 -13.72 40.62
C ARG A 553 -7.58 -15.03 40.16
N CYS A 554 -6.75 -15.89 39.60
CA CYS A 554 -7.15 -17.16 39.01
C CYS A 554 -6.47 -18.29 39.77
N THR A 555 -7.25 -19.09 40.50
CA THR A 555 -6.78 -20.06 41.49
C THR A 555 -7.52 -21.38 41.29
N ASN A 556 -6.81 -22.47 41.01
CA ASN A 556 -7.37 -23.83 40.87
C ASN A 556 -8.64 -23.91 39.97
N ASN A 557 -8.57 -23.36 38.75
CA ASN A 557 -9.70 -23.23 37.81
C ASN A 557 -10.92 -22.45 38.33
N THR A 558 -10.75 -21.62 39.35
CA THR A 558 -11.76 -20.66 39.82
C THR A 558 -11.30 -19.22 39.63
N LEU A 559 -12.26 -18.32 39.43
CA LEU A 559 -12.05 -16.88 39.40
C LEU A 559 -12.39 -16.35 40.79
N GLU A 560 -11.44 -15.68 41.42
CA GLU A 560 -11.67 -14.97 42.69
C GLU A 560 -11.55 -13.45 42.47
N VAL A 561 -12.44 -12.70 43.11
CA VAL A 561 -12.50 -11.24 43.03
C VAL A 561 -12.47 -10.63 44.43
N ALA A 562 -11.75 -9.52 44.60
CA ALA A 562 -11.60 -8.82 45.86
C ALA A 562 -12.35 -7.49 45.91
N VAL A 563 -13.01 -7.25 47.04
CA VAL A 563 -13.60 -5.96 47.44
C VAL A 563 -13.12 -5.67 48.85
N ASP A 564 -12.53 -4.49 49.08
CA ASP A 564 -12.01 -4.07 50.40
C ASP A 564 -11.06 -5.09 51.05
N GLY A 565 -10.27 -5.81 50.23
CA GLY A 565 -9.36 -6.88 50.66
C GLY A 565 -10.02 -8.24 50.95
N VAL A 566 -11.35 -8.34 50.94
CA VAL A 566 -12.08 -9.59 51.08
C VAL A 566 -12.19 -10.28 49.73
N TRP A 567 -11.66 -11.49 49.61
CA TRP A 567 -11.74 -12.32 48.39
C TRP A 567 -12.99 -13.21 48.41
N LYS A 568 -13.67 -13.32 47.25
CA LYS A 568 -14.75 -14.28 47.02
C LYS A 568 -14.62 -14.98 45.68
N VAL A 569 -15.03 -16.23 45.63
CA VAL A 569 -15.10 -17.04 44.41
C VAL A 569 -16.33 -16.61 43.59
N CYS A 570 -16.11 -16.38 42.30
CA CYS A 570 -17.16 -16.11 41.32
C CYS A 570 -17.82 -17.42 40.83
N PRO A 571 -19.11 -17.41 40.45
CA PRO A 571 -19.71 -18.51 39.71
C PRO A 571 -19.00 -18.74 38.37
N GLU A 572 -18.86 -20.00 37.95
CA GLU A 572 -18.12 -20.38 36.73
C GLU A 572 -18.67 -19.71 35.46
N VAL A 573 -20.00 -19.64 35.34
CA VAL A 573 -20.74 -18.98 34.25
C VAL A 573 -20.88 -17.45 34.44
N GLY A 574 -20.28 -16.89 35.49
CA GLY A 574 -20.49 -15.50 35.90
C GLY A 574 -21.81 -15.31 36.66
N GLY A 575 -22.05 -14.09 37.16
CA GLY A 575 -23.26 -13.74 37.91
C GLY A 575 -23.02 -12.92 39.18
N PRO A 576 -24.09 -12.58 39.91
CA PRO A 576 -24.02 -11.71 41.07
C PRO A 576 -23.36 -12.37 42.29
N ILE A 577 -22.48 -11.63 42.96
CA ILE A 577 -21.95 -11.95 44.29
C ILE A 577 -22.06 -10.74 45.22
N GLN A 578 -22.34 -10.99 46.51
CA GLN A 578 -22.46 -9.96 47.55
C GLN A 578 -21.22 -9.95 48.45
N PHE A 579 -20.86 -8.80 49.03
CA PHE A 579 -19.72 -8.67 49.95
C PHE A 579 -20.14 -8.18 51.34
N PRO A 580 -19.51 -8.67 52.43
CA PRO A 580 -19.83 -8.21 53.78
C PRO A 580 -19.47 -6.73 53.96
N GLY A 581 -20.34 -5.94 54.59
CA GLY A 581 -20.14 -4.50 54.76
C GLY A 581 -20.48 -3.65 53.54
N PHE A 582 -21.05 -4.26 52.49
CA PHE A 582 -21.58 -3.57 51.31
C PHE A 582 -23.03 -3.98 51.06
N ASN A 583 -23.85 -3.01 50.65
CA ASN A 583 -25.17 -3.21 50.09
C ASN A 583 -25.04 -3.39 48.57
N GLY A 584 -25.95 -4.14 47.95
CA GLY A 584 -25.90 -4.44 46.51
C GLY A 584 -25.02 -5.65 46.17
N GLU A 585 -24.65 -5.75 44.90
CA GLU A 585 -23.96 -6.91 44.32
C GLU A 585 -22.93 -6.48 43.26
N LEU A 586 -21.90 -7.31 43.13
CA LEU A 586 -20.89 -7.26 42.06
C LEU A 586 -21.21 -8.37 41.06
N ILE A 587 -21.28 -8.04 39.77
CA ILE A 587 -21.52 -9.03 38.71
C ILE A 587 -20.16 -9.57 38.25
N CYS A 588 -19.84 -10.78 38.70
CA CYS A 588 -18.67 -11.51 38.21
C CYS A 588 -18.82 -11.80 36.71
N PRO A 589 -17.76 -11.62 35.91
CA PRO A 589 -17.69 -12.22 34.58
C PRO A 589 -17.59 -13.75 34.68
N ALA A 590 -17.83 -14.44 33.57
CA ALA A 590 -17.56 -15.87 33.49
C ALA A 590 -16.06 -16.15 33.65
N TYR A 591 -15.70 -17.33 34.19
CA TYR A 591 -14.31 -17.73 34.44
C TYR A 591 -13.42 -17.56 33.20
N HIS A 592 -13.96 -17.90 32.02
CA HIS A 592 -13.23 -17.85 30.76
C HIS A 592 -12.95 -16.44 30.22
N GLU A 593 -13.65 -15.40 30.69
CA GLU A 593 -13.40 -14.02 30.26
C GLU A 593 -12.11 -13.43 30.85
N LEU A 594 -11.72 -13.87 32.06
CA LEU A 594 -10.56 -13.33 32.78
C LEU A 594 -9.45 -14.36 33.06
N CYS A 595 -9.80 -15.63 33.28
CA CYS A 595 -8.86 -16.62 33.80
C CYS A 595 -8.47 -17.74 32.83
N SER A 596 -9.25 -17.97 31.77
CA SER A 596 -8.91 -19.03 30.82
C SER A 596 -8.04 -18.50 29.68
N ALA A 597 -6.73 -18.76 29.78
CA ALA A 597 -5.83 -18.71 28.62
C ALA A 597 -6.13 -19.84 27.61
N ILE A 598 -6.87 -20.87 28.04
CA ILE A 598 -7.32 -22.00 27.24
C ILE A 598 -8.64 -21.61 26.53
N PRO A 599 -8.81 -21.88 25.23
CA PRO A 599 -10.09 -21.65 24.57
C PRO A 599 -11.24 -22.37 25.30
N VAL A 600 -12.38 -21.70 25.45
CA VAL A 600 -13.66 -22.38 25.71
C VAL A 600 -13.81 -23.47 24.64
N PRO A 601 -14.27 -24.70 24.94
CA PRO A 601 -14.46 -25.73 23.93
C PRO A 601 -15.42 -25.25 22.83
N VAL A 602 -14.85 -24.81 21.70
CA VAL A 602 -15.63 -24.33 20.57
C VAL A 602 -16.13 -25.56 19.81
N ASN A 603 -17.44 -25.73 19.71
CA ASN A 603 -18.02 -26.80 18.91
C ASN A 603 -17.48 -26.72 17.46
N GLY A 604 -16.91 -27.82 16.98
CA GLY A 604 -16.26 -27.86 15.66
C GLY A 604 -14.77 -27.50 15.63
N GLN A 605 -14.09 -27.41 16.79
CA GLN A 605 -12.63 -27.29 16.84
C GLN A 605 -11.94 -28.58 16.34
N CYS A 606 -10.88 -28.42 15.54
CA CYS A 606 -10.17 -29.52 14.88
C CYS A 606 -9.01 -30.09 15.72
N PRO A 607 -8.61 -31.37 15.50
CA PRO A 607 -7.43 -31.95 16.15
C PRO A 607 -6.18 -31.10 15.88
N ALA A 608 -5.44 -30.79 16.95
CA ALA A 608 -4.23 -29.97 16.95
C ALA A 608 -4.31 -28.66 16.15
N SER A 609 -5.51 -28.06 16.00
CA SER A 609 -5.73 -26.87 15.15
C SER A 609 -5.23 -27.07 13.70
N CYS A 610 -5.35 -28.29 13.18
CA CYS A 610 -4.83 -28.69 11.86
C CYS A 610 -3.34 -28.40 11.66
N SER A 611 -2.56 -28.41 12.75
CA SER A 611 -1.14 -28.06 12.78
C SER A 611 -0.80 -26.68 12.18
N LEU A 612 -1.80 -25.81 11.98
CA LEU A 612 -1.75 -24.58 11.17
C LEU A 612 -1.33 -24.79 9.70
N ASN A 613 -1.43 -26.03 9.20
CA ASN A 613 -1.14 -26.44 7.82
C ASN A 613 -2.42 -26.84 7.07
N GLY A 614 -3.57 -26.34 7.52
CA GLY A 614 -4.86 -26.70 6.97
C GLY A 614 -6.00 -25.92 7.60
N ASP A 615 -7.07 -25.81 6.83
CA ASP A 615 -8.25 -25.07 7.21
C ASP A 615 -9.17 -25.94 8.08
N CYS A 616 -9.73 -25.36 9.16
CA CYS A 616 -10.57 -26.07 10.12
C CYS A 616 -12.04 -25.74 9.88
N ILE A 617 -12.81 -26.74 9.46
CA ILE A 617 -14.23 -26.61 9.12
C ILE A 617 -15.00 -27.75 9.77
N ASN A 618 -15.96 -27.41 10.64
CA ASN A 618 -16.87 -28.33 11.31
C ASN A 618 -16.17 -29.52 12.00
N GLY A 619 -15.00 -29.28 12.62
CA GLY A 619 -14.20 -30.30 13.32
C GLY A 619 -13.30 -31.16 12.41
N LYS A 620 -13.26 -30.89 11.10
CA LYS A 620 -12.42 -31.58 10.11
C LYS A 620 -11.37 -30.65 9.53
N CYS A 621 -10.15 -31.17 9.38
CA CYS A 621 -9.06 -30.49 8.71
C CYS A 621 -9.09 -30.67 7.19
N PHE A 622 -8.86 -29.58 6.47
CA PHE A 622 -8.68 -29.52 5.02
C PHE A 622 -7.26 -28.99 4.74
N CYS A 623 -6.32 -29.90 4.55
CA CYS A 623 -4.89 -29.57 4.50
C CYS A 623 -4.49 -28.76 3.27
N PHE A 624 -3.51 -27.86 3.45
CA PHE A 624 -2.86 -27.12 2.36
C PHE A 624 -1.99 -28.04 1.50
N LEU A 625 -1.51 -27.57 0.34
CA LEU A 625 -0.83 -28.43 -0.62
C LEU A 625 0.49 -28.96 -0.05
N GLY A 626 0.72 -30.26 -0.18
CA GLY A 626 1.88 -30.96 0.39
C GLY A 626 1.68 -31.44 1.84
N PHE A 627 0.59 -31.05 2.51
CA PHE A 627 0.24 -31.54 3.85
C PHE A 627 -0.91 -32.54 3.83
N TYR A 628 -0.90 -33.50 4.76
CA TYR A 628 -1.91 -34.55 4.89
C TYR A 628 -1.97 -35.13 6.31
N GLY A 629 -2.85 -36.11 6.51
CA GLY A 629 -3.17 -36.68 7.82
C GLY A 629 -4.43 -36.05 8.42
N HIS A 630 -4.85 -36.54 9.58
CA HIS A 630 -6.09 -36.08 10.23
C HIS A 630 -6.04 -34.64 10.78
N ASP A 631 -4.82 -34.13 10.96
CA ASP A 631 -4.44 -32.88 11.62
C ASP A 631 -3.39 -32.10 10.81
N CYS A 632 -3.18 -32.47 9.53
CA CYS A 632 -2.21 -31.85 8.61
C CYS A 632 -0.76 -31.76 9.15
N SER A 633 -0.39 -32.63 10.09
CA SER A 633 0.95 -32.71 10.66
C SER A 633 1.97 -33.42 9.74
N MET A 634 1.49 -34.20 8.77
CA MET A 634 2.32 -35.00 7.88
C MET A 634 2.59 -34.24 6.57
N GLN A 635 3.82 -34.29 6.07
CA GLN A 635 4.24 -33.62 4.83
C GLN A 635 4.72 -34.63 3.78
N SER A 636 4.39 -34.38 2.52
CA SER A 636 4.79 -35.20 1.36
C SER A 636 4.92 -34.32 0.13
N CYS A 637 5.88 -34.62 -0.74
CA CYS A 637 6.10 -33.89 -1.99
C CYS A 637 4.83 -33.88 -2.85
N PRO A 638 4.17 -32.72 -3.02
CA PRO A 638 2.92 -32.67 -3.77
C PRO A 638 3.16 -33.10 -5.22
N ASN A 639 2.24 -33.89 -5.76
CA ASN A 639 2.30 -34.47 -7.11
C ASN A 639 3.63 -35.20 -7.45
N ASN A 640 4.38 -35.68 -6.45
CA ASN A 640 5.73 -36.22 -6.62
C ASN A 640 6.65 -35.26 -7.42
N CYS A 641 6.63 -33.98 -7.06
CA CYS A 641 7.36 -32.90 -7.73
C CYS A 641 7.06 -32.77 -9.23
N SER A 642 5.85 -33.19 -9.63
CA SER A 642 5.32 -33.16 -11.00
C SER A 642 6.21 -33.83 -12.06
N GLY A 643 7.14 -34.72 -11.64
CA GLY A 643 8.16 -35.29 -12.53
C GLY A 643 9.24 -34.30 -12.99
N HIS A 644 9.37 -33.16 -12.32
CA HIS A 644 10.27 -32.04 -12.64
C HIS A 644 11.12 -31.61 -11.44
N GLY A 645 11.46 -32.57 -10.57
CA GLY A 645 12.23 -32.33 -9.36
C GLY A 645 12.42 -33.60 -8.53
N ALA A 646 13.36 -33.53 -7.59
CA ALA A 646 13.63 -34.59 -6.63
C ALA A 646 12.85 -34.36 -5.33
N CYS A 647 12.17 -35.40 -4.84
CA CYS A 647 11.47 -35.37 -3.56
C CYS A 647 12.44 -35.65 -2.40
N HIS A 648 12.55 -34.71 -1.45
CA HIS A 648 13.34 -34.91 -0.24
C HIS A 648 12.54 -35.60 0.88
N SER A 649 13.25 -36.19 1.84
CA SER A 649 12.67 -36.94 2.97
C SER A 649 11.81 -36.10 3.94
N ASN A 650 11.87 -34.77 3.84
CA ASN A 650 11.02 -33.83 4.57
C ASN A 650 9.75 -33.43 3.78
N GLY A 651 9.50 -34.04 2.61
CA GLY A 651 8.34 -33.72 1.77
C GLY A 651 8.47 -32.43 0.95
N ILE A 652 9.66 -31.85 0.85
CA ILE A 652 9.95 -30.68 0.02
C ILE A 652 10.53 -31.13 -1.34
N CYS A 653 10.11 -30.48 -2.42
CA CYS A 653 10.66 -30.69 -3.75
C CYS A 653 11.87 -29.79 -4.02
N ALA A 654 12.97 -30.36 -4.49
CA ALA A 654 14.02 -29.62 -5.17
C ALA A 654 13.76 -29.68 -6.67
N CYS A 655 13.41 -28.55 -7.27
CA CYS A 655 13.04 -28.48 -8.67
C CYS A 655 14.25 -28.57 -9.61
N GLU A 656 14.00 -29.05 -10.83
CA GLU A 656 14.93 -28.95 -11.94
C GLU A 656 15.05 -27.49 -12.41
N ASN A 657 16.18 -27.11 -13.02
CA ASN A 657 16.42 -25.74 -13.49
C ASN A 657 15.28 -25.24 -14.39
N GLY A 658 14.82 -24.00 -14.15
CA GLY A 658 13.71 -23.43 -14.91
C GLY A 658 12.32 -23.89 -14.45
N ARG A 659 12.21 -24.61 -13.32
CA ARG A 659 10.95 -25.03 -12.69
C ARG A 659 10.86 -24.50 -11.26
N THR A 660 9.66 -24.17 -10.82
CA THR A 660 9.43 -23.59 -9.49
C THR A 660 8.05 -23.91 -8.93
N GLY A 661 7.79 -23.44 -7.70
CA GLY A 661 6.61 -23.79 -6.91
C GLY A 661 6.79 -25.08 -6.10
N ILE A 662 5.93 -25.30 -5.10
CA ILE A 662 6.05 -26.41 -4.15
C ILE A 662 6.01 -27.82 -4.78
N ASP A 663 5.44 -27.95 -5.98
CA ASP A 663 5.39 -29.19 -6.76
C ASP A 663 6.15 -29.13 -8.10
N CYS A 664 6.99 -28.11 -8.32
CA CYS A 664 7.79 -27.92 -9.54
C CYS A 664 7.01 -27.91 -10.88
N SER A 665 5.67 -27.71 -10.85
CA SER A 665 4.86 -27.70 -12.07
C SER A 665 5.00 -26.43 -12.90
N THR A 666 5.36 -25.30 -12.28
CA THR A 666 5.40 -23.98 -12.91
C THR A 666 6.73 -23.73 -13.58
N ALA A 667 6.72 -23.34 -14.85
CA ALA A 667 7.93 -22.89 -15.55
C ALA A 667 8.34 -21.47 -15.11
N ILE A 668 9.64 -21.23 -15.02
CA ILE A 668 10.25 -19.91 -14.79
C ILE A 668 10.40 -19.20 -16.15
N CYS A 669 10.24 -17.88 -16.17
CA CYS A 669 10.47 -17.05 -17.37
C CYS A 669 11.95 -16.67 -17.48
N ASP A 670 12.38 -16.21 -18.66
CA ASP A 670 13.72 -15.63 -18.82
C ASP A 670 13.91 -14.43 -17.87
N GLU A 671 15.11 -14.28 -17.31
CA GLU A 671 15.47 -13.23 -16.38
C GLU A 671 15.24 -11.81 -16.94
N GLN A 672 15.28 -11.67 -18.28
CA GLN A 672 14.95 -10.43 -18.97
C GLN A 672 13.50 -9.97 -18.74
N CYS A 673 12.57 -10.86 -18.36
CA CYS A 673 11.16 -10.52 -18.11
C CYS A 673 11.00 -9.37 -17.09
N SER A 674 11.85 -9.34 -16.05
CA SER A 674 11.80 -8.28 -15.02
C SER A 674 12.26 -6.91 -15.54
N LEU A 675 13.14 -6.85 -16.54
CA LEU A 675 13.83 -5.61 -16.95
C LEU A 675 12.88 -4.55 -17.53
N HIS A 676 11.77 -5.00 -18.12
CA HIS A 676 10.76 -4.12 -18.69
C HIS A 676 9.45 -4.09 -17.89
N GLY A 677 9.45 -4.59 -16.65
CA GLY A 677 8.26 -4.67 -15.79
C GLY A 677 7.25 -5.75 -16.20
N GLY A 678 7.71 -6.79 -16.89
CA GLY A 678 6.90 -7.95 -17.23
C GLY A 678 6.66 -8.85 -16.03
N VAL A 679 5.51 -9.50 -16.01
CA VAL A 679 5.07 -10.42 -14.96
C VAL A 679 5.08 -11.83 -15.53
N CYS A 680 5.84 -12.73 -14.90
CA CYS A 680 5.91 -14.12 -15.31
C CYS A 680 4.65 -14.88 -14.89
N ASP A 681 4.02 -15.63 -15.79
CA ASP A 681 3.05 -16.67 -15.44
C ASP A 681 3.36 -17.95 -16.22
N ASN A 682 3.83 -18.97 -15.50
CA ASN A 682 4.15 -20.31 -16.03
C ASN A 682 5.03 -20.30 -17.31
N GLY A 683 6.14 -19.56 -17.29
CA GLY A 683 7.11 -19.49 -18.39
C GLY A 683 6.71 -18.51 -19.52
N VAL A 684 5.53 -17.89 -19.45
CA VAL A 684 5.12 -16.80 -20.34
C VAL A 684 5.34 -15.47 -19.61
N CYS A 685 6.10 -14.56 -20.23
CA CYS A 685 6.24 -13.20 -19.72
C CYS A 685 5.08 -12.34 -20.26
N GLU A 686 4.18 -11.91 -19.39
CA GLU A 686 3.06 -11.03 -19.72
C GLU A 686 3.38 -9.59 -19.31
N PHE A 687 3.15 -8.62 -20.20
CA PHE A 687 3.31 -7.20 -19.90
C PHE A 687 1.93 -6.56 -19.78
N ARG A 688 1.23 -6.72 -18.67
CA ARG A 688 -0.12 -6.13 -18.54
C ARG A 688 -0.05 -4.63 -18.22
N CYS A 689 -1.14 -3.92 -18.47
CA CYS A 689 -1.23 -2.49 -18.24
C CYS A 689 -1.80 -2.20 -16.86
N SER A 690 -2.76 -3.01 -16.42
CA SER A 690 -3.23 -3.13 -15.04
C SER A 690 -2.13 -3.42 -14.01
N ASP A 691 -1.05 -4.10 -14.44
CA ASP A 691 0.09 -4.49 -13.61
C ASP A 691 0.98 -3.32 -13.18
N TYR A 692 0.77 -2.12 -13.73
CA TYR A 692 1.43 -0.89 -13.31
C TYR A 692 0.38 0.03 -12.66
N ALA A 693 0.66 0.47 -11.44
CA ALA A 693 -0.25 1.32 -10.67
C ALA A 693 -0.67 2.56 -11.48
N GLY A 694 -1.97 2.71 -11.70
CA GLY A 694 -2.55 3.84 -12.45
C GLY A 694 -2.43 3.78 -13.97
N TYR A 695 -2.09 2.64 -14.59
CA TYR A 695 -2.11 2.48 -16.06
C TYR A 695 -3.31 1.65 -16.54
N THR A 696 -3.84 2.00 -17.72
CA THR A 696 -4.97 1.30 -18.38
C THR A 696 -4.84 1.37 -19.90
N CYS A 697 -5.50 0.46 -20.60
CA CYS A 697 -5.68 0.56 -22.04
C CYS A 697 -6.69 1.65 -22.41
N GLN A 698 -6.22 2.67 -23.11
CA GLN A 698 -7.03 3.82 -23.55
C GLN A 698 -6.99 3.93 -25.07
N ASN A 699 -8.09 4.40 -25.67
CA ASN A 699 -8.14 4.63 -27.11
C ASN A 699 -7.21 5.81 -27.49
N SER A 700 -6.43 5.67 -28.56
CA SER A 700 -5.61 6.73 -29.15
C SER A 700 -6.32 8.08 -29.21
N SER A 701 -7.62 8.11 -29.56
CA SER A 701 -8.39 9.36 -29.68
C SER A 701 -8.53 10.14 -28.36
N MET A 702 -8.43 9.46 -27.21
CA MET A 702 -8.44 10.09 -25.89
C MET A 702 -7.04 10.53 -25.44
N LEU A 703 -5.99 9.87 -25.97
CA LEU A 703 -4.60 10.14 -25.62
C LEU A 703 -4.00 11.32 -26.38
N LEU A 704 -4.25 11.38 -27.69
CA LEU A 704 -3.67 12.39 -28.59
C LEU A 704 -3.82 13.85 -28.13
N PRO A 705 -4.95 14.31 -27.54
CA PRO A 705 -5.07 15.68 -27.05
C PRO A 705 -4.16 16.05 -25.87
N SER A 706 -3.64 15.05 -25.16
CA SER A 706 -2.77 15.22 -23.97
C SER A 706 -1.28 14.97 -24.27
N LEU A 707 -0.94 14.59 -25.51
CA LEU A 707 0.42 14.26 -25.93
C LEU A 707 0.91 15.27 -26.98
N SER A 708 2.03 15.93 -26.71
CA SER A 708 2.64 16.96 -27.56
C SER A 708 3.83 16.45 -28.38
N ILE A 709 4.53 15.43 -27.87
CA ILE A 709 5.72 14.83 -28.45
C ILE A 709 5.32 13.58 -29.25
N CYS A 710 4.54 12.67 -28.67
CA CYS A 710 4.19 11.39 -29.28
C CYS A 710 2.92 11.41 -30.14
N SER A 711 2.16 12.50 -30.16
CA SER A 711 0.93 12.59 -30.96
C SER A 711 1.14 12.33 -32.45
N ASP A 712 2.16 12.94 -33.07
CA ASP A 712 2.54 12.69 -34.48
C ASP A 712 2.95 11.23 -34.78
N VAL A 713 3.34 10.47 -33.75
CA VAL A 713 3.74 9.07 -33.85
C VAL A 713 2.48 8.21 -33.77
N LEU A 714 1.73 8.31 -32.68
CA LEU A 714 0.55 7.47 -32.39
C LEU A 714 -0.65 7.76 -33.31
N ALA A 715 -0.76 8.99 -33.85
CA ALA A 715 -1.80 9.33 -34.82
C ALA A 715 -1.72 8.52 -36.12
N ARG A 716 -0.58 7.85 -36.38
CA ARG A 716 -0.39 6.96 -37.54
C ARG A 716 -0.84 5.53 -37.28
N ASP A 717 -0.93 5.14 -36.01
CA ASP A 717 -1.27 3.77 -35.59
C ASP A 717 -2.82 3.57 -35.54
N GLY A 718 -3.60 4.66 -35.50
CA GLY A 718 -5.06 4.63 -35.73
C GLY A 718 -5.91 4.59 -34.44
N PHE A 719 -7.16 4.15 -34.56
CA PHE A 719 -8.14 4.05 -33.44
C PHE A 719 -7.91 2.82 -32.53
N GLU A 720 -6.65 2.58 -32.22
CA GLU A 720 -6.22 1.42 -31.44
C GLU A 720 -6.15 1.76 -29.95
N GLN A 721 -6.09 0.74 -29.10
CA GLN A 721 -5.86 0.94 -27.67
C GLN A 721 -4.36 0.96 -27.38
N HIS A 722 -3.94 1.87 -26.51
CA HIS A 722 -2.56 2.03 -26.06
C HIS A 722 -2.54 2.11 -24.54
N CYS A 723 -1.48 1.58 -23.94
CA CYS A 723 -1.30 1.60 -22.50
C CYS A 723 -0.76 2.93 -22.02
N ALA A 724 -1.53 3.57 -21.16
CA ALA A 724 -1.32 4.94 -20.73
C ALA A 724 -1.87 5.15 -19.31
N PRO A 725 -1.33 6.12 -18.55
CA PRO A 725 -1.87 6.48 -17.24
C PRO A 725 -3.36 6.81 -17.31
N SER A 726 -4.18 6.18 -16.47
CA SER A 726 -5.64 6.37 -16.42
C SER A 726 -6.04 7.79 -16.03
N GLU A 727 -5.15 8.54 -15.39
CA GLU A 727 -5.37 9.93 -15.03
C GLU A 727 -4.81 10.89 -16.09
N PRO A 728 -5.63 11.79 -16.69
CA PRO A 728 -5.17 12.74 -17.70
C PRO A 728 -4.08 13.70 -17.22
N SER A 729 -4.02 13.97 -15.91
CA SER A 729 -2.96 14.77 -15.26
C SER A 729 -1.60 14.09 -15.42
N ILE A 730 -1.51 12.79 -15.10
CA ILE A 730 -0.30 11.96 -15.25
C ILE A 730 0.03 11.74 -16.74
N LEU A 731 -0.98 11.61 -17.59
CA LEU A 731 -0.78 11.43 -19.04
C LEU A 731 0.01 12.57 -19.69
N GLN A 732 -0.24 13.83 -19.30
CA GLN A 732 0.52 15.00 -19.78
C GLN A 732 2.02 14.93 -19.40
N GLN A 733 2.37 14.15 -18.38
CA GLN A 733 3.72 14.02 -17.87
C GLN A 733 4.45 12.80 -18.37
N LEU A 734 3.73 11.82 -18.90
CA LEU A 734 4.30 10.62 -19.52
C LEU A 734 5.41 10.99 -20.53
N GLU A 735 5.21 12.09 -21.26
CA GLU A 735 6.20 12.60 -22.19
C GLU A 735 7.47 13.13 -21.50
N ALA A 736 7.34 13.90 -20.43
CA ALA A 736 8.47 14.48 -19.71
C ALA A 736 9.20 13.46 -18.81
N ALA A 737 8.46 12.59 -18.12
CA ALA A 737 8.97 11.66 -17.11
C ALA A 737 9.42 10.31 -17.67
N VAL A 738 8.91 9.88 -18.84
CA VAL A 738 9.19 8.56 -19.44
C VAL A 738 9.71 8.67 -20.87
N VAL A 739 8.97 9.32 -21.78
CA VAL A 739 9.36 9.40 -23.21
C VAL A 739 10.68 10.15 -23.39
N MET A 740 10.82 11.34 -22.81
CA MET A 740 12.01 12.18 -23.00
C MET A 740 13.28 11.56 -22.41
N PRO A 741 13.26 10.93 -21.22
CA PRO A 741 14.36 10.11 -20.72
C PRO A 741 14.75 8.96 -21.67
N ASN A 742 13.77 8.22 -22.21
CA ASN A 742 14.02 7.16 -23.19
C ASN A 742 14.59 7.72 -24.51
N TYR A 743 14.07 8.84 -24.99
CA TYR A 743 14.63 9.56 -26.16
C TYR A 743 16.07 9.99 -25.91
N ASN A 744 16.37 10.58 -24.76
CA ASN A 744 17.71 11.03 -24.40
C ASN A 744 18.71 9.86 -24.29
N ARG A 745 18.28 8.68 -23.81
CA ARG A 745 19.08 7.44 -23.84
C ARG A 745 19.35 6.94 -25.25
N LEU A 746 18.37 7.06 -26.15
CA LEU A 746 18.48 6.66 -27.55
C LEU A 746 19.28 7.66 -28.42
N MET A 747 19.62 8.85 -27.92
CA MET A 747 20.43 9.82 -28.67
C MET A 747 21.94 9.57 -28.45
N PRO A 748 22.73 9.25 -29.50
CA PRO A 748 24.14 8.91 -29.34
C PRO A 748 25.00 10.06 -28.79
N ALA A 749 25.68 9.83 -27.66
CA ALA A 749 26.54 10.82 -27.04
C ALA A 749 27.89 10.98 -27.78
N GLY A 750 28.02 12.06 -28.57
CA GLY A 750 29.29 12.57 -29.08
C GLY A 750 29.81 11.90 -30.36
N GLN A 751 29.52 12.49 -31.52
CA GLN A 751 30.15 12.13 -32.79
C GLN A 751 30.55 13.36 -33.64
N THR A 752 31.42 13.10 -34.62
CA THR A 752 32.28 14.07 -35.33
C THR A 752 31.59 14.94 -36.39
N LEU A 753 32.25 16.04 -36.78
CA LEU A 753 31.89 17.09 -37.76
C LEU A 753 31.13 16.66 -39.05
N LEU A 754 31.24 15.40 -39.48
CA LEU A 754 30.53 14.85 -40.64
C LEU A 754 29.07 14.42 -40.36
N SER A 755 28.64 14.29 -39.10
CA SER A 755 27.26 13.88 -38.75
C SER A 755 26.23 15.02 -38.82
N ILE A 756 26.68 16.26 -39.01
CA ILE A 756 25.84 17.48 -38.95
C ILE A 756 24.75 17.49 -40.03
N LEU A 757 24.93 16.76 -41.13
CA LEU A 757 23.98 16.67 -42.25
C LEU A 757 22.87 15.62 -42.07
N ASP A 758 22.99 14.67 -41.13
CA ASP A 758 22.03 13.55 -40.94
C ASP A 758 21.21 13.70 -39.63
N ASN A 759 21.44 14.80 -38.91
CA ASN A 759 21.00 15.01 -37.53
C ASN A 759 19.47 14.93 -37.33
N GLY A 760 18.69 15.28 -38.36
CA GLY A 760 17.23 15.17 -38.32
C GLY A 760 16.68 13.75 -38.46
N TYR A 761 17.39 12.84 -39.14
CA TYR A 761 16.90 11.48 -39.39
C TYR A 761 17.08 10.57 -38.17
N CYS A 762 18.27 10.59 -37.54
CA CYS A 762 18.49 9.89 -36.28
C CYS A 762 17.57 10.41 -35.16
N ALA A 763 17.45 11.74 -34.98
CA ALA A 763 16.55 12.31 -33.98
C ALA A 763 15.07 11.91 -34.21
N ALA A 764 14.59 11.89 -35.46
CA ALA A 764 13.24 11.41 -35.76
C ALA A 764 13.06 9.90 -35.48
N ALA A 765 14.07 9.07 -35.75
CA ALA A 765 14.03 7.63 -35.46
C ALA A 765 14.07 7.34 -33.96
N ALA A 766 14.95 8.02 -33.21
CA ALA A 766 15.03 7.94 -31.76
C ALA A 766 13.73 8.41 -31.10
N LYS A 767 13.11 9.49 -31.58
CA LYS A 767 11.81 10.00 -31.08
C LYS A 767 10.69 8.95 -31.26
N ARG A 768 10.59 8.33 -32.44
CA ARG A 768 9.59 7.29 -32.71
C ARG A 768 9.78 6.07 -31.81
N LEU A 769 11.00 5.58 -31.72
CA LEU A 769 11.33 4.42 -30.89
C LEU A 769 11.06 4.70 -29.40
N ALA A 770 11.43 5.88 -28.89
CA ALA A 770 11.12 6.30 -27.53
C ALA A 770 9.60 6.34 -27.24
N CYS A 771 8.80 6.85 -28.18
CA CYS A 771 7.34 6.86 -28.06
C CYS A 771 6.76 5.44 -28.03
N TRP A 772 7.14 4.55 -28.95
CA TRP A 772 6.61 3.18 -28.99
C TRP A 772 7.07 2.30 -27.83
N ILE A 773 8.27 2.54 -27.27
CA ILE A 773 8.73 1.88 -26.04
C ILE A 773 7.92 2.35 -24.82
N SER A 774 7.56 3.64 -24.77
CA SER A 774 6.89 4.24 -23.61
C SER A 774 5.36 4.15 -23.67
N ILE A 775 4.78 4.00 -24.86
CA ILE A 775 3.35 3.98 -25.13
C ILE A 775 3.07 2.82 -26.09
N GLN A 776 2.99 1.61 -25.54
CA GLN A 776 2.74 0.38 -26.28
C GLN A 776 1.25 0.21 -26.62
N ARG A 777 0.95 -0.39 -27.76
CA ARG A 777 -0.40 -0.85 -28.11
C ARG A 777 -0.87 -1.93 -27.13
N CYS A 778 -2.17 -2.02 -26.92
CA CYS A 778 -2.80 -3.16 -26.27
C CYS A 778 -3.12 -4.26 -27.30
N ASP A 779 -3.23 -5.49 -26.80
CA ASP A 779 -3.81 -6.60 -27.51
C ASP A 779 -5.35 -6.52 -27.59
N LYS A 780 -5.99 -7.58 -28.09
CA LYS A 780 -7.46 -7.62 -28.27
C LYS A 780 -8.23 -7.80 -26.97
N ASP A 781 -7.58 -8.29 -25.92
CA ASP A 781 -8.18 -8.47 -24.60
C ASP A 781 -8.19 -7.16 -23.80
N GLY A 782 -7.44 -6.15 -24.25
CA GLY A 782 -7.50 -4.78 -23.73
C GLY A 782 -6.72 -4.59 -22.42
N ASP A 783 -5.69 -5.41 -22.19
CA ASP A 783 -4.80 -5.26 -21.02
C ASP A 783 -3.34 -5.68 -21.28
N ASN A 784 -3.04 -6.59 -22.23
CA ASN A 784 -1.64 -6.97 -22.49
C ASN A 784 -0.98 -5.99 -23.48
N ARG A 785 0.24 -5.56 -23.19
CA ARG A 785 1.07 -4.75 -24.10
C ARG A 785 1.61 -5.58 -25.24
N LEU A 786 1.52 -5.05 -26.45
CA LEU A 786 2.23 -5.55 -27.62
C LEU A 786 3.66 -5.01 -27.62
N ARG A 787 4.64 -5.91 -27.69
CA ARG A 787 6.07 -5.60 -27.85
C ARG A 787 6.32 -4.67 -29.04
N VAL A 788 7.39 -3.88 -29.02
CA VAL A 788 7.72 -2.98 -30.13
C VAL A 788 8.18 -3.79 -31.35
N CYS A 789 7.74 -3.47 -32.56
CA CYS A 789 8.13 -4.28 -33.72
C CYS A 789 9.65 -4.25 -33.96
N HIS A 790 10.25 -5.41 -34.24
CA HIS A 790 11.68 -5.58 -34.57
C HIS A 790 12.16 -4.60 -35.67
N SER A 791 11.28 -4.34 -36.65
CA SER A 791 11.52 -3.39 -37.74
C SER A 791 11.78 -1.96 -37.25
N ALA A 792 11.11 -1.51 -36.18
CA ALA A 792 11.32 -0.19 -35.59
C ALA A 792 12.70 -0.07 -34.95
N CYS A 793 13.14 -1.10 -34.21
CA CYS A 793 14.49 -1.17 -33.65
C CYS A 793 15.57 -1.15 -34.75
N ARG A 794 15.42 -1.96 -35.81
CA ARG A 794 16.36 -1.96 -36.95
C ARG A 794 16.38 -0.63 -37.69
N SER A 795 15.24 0.04 -37.83
CA SER A 795 15.16 1.38 -38.40
C SER A 795 15.93 2.40 -37.58
N TYR A 796 15.84 2.34 -36.24
CA TYR A 796 16.63 3.20 -35.34
C TYR A 796 18.13 2.91 -35.45
N ASN A 797 18.57 1.65 -35.35
CA ASN A 797 19.98 1.28 -35.51
C ASN A 797 20.56 1.74 -36.85
N SER A 798 19.79 1.58 -37.94
CA SER A 798 20.21 2.04 -39.27
C SER A 798 20.22 3.57 -39.42
N ALA A 799 19.39 4.30 -38.67
CA ALA A 799 19.33 5.77 -38.73
C ALA A 799 20.38 6.45 -37.86
N CYS A 800 20.68 5.88 -36.68
CA CYS A 800 21.60 6.45 -35.70
C CYS A 800 23.00 5.81 -35.70
N GLY A 801 23.22 4.73 -36.46
CA GLY A 801 24.46 3.96 -36.39
C GLY A 801 24.66 3.28 -35.02
N ALA A 802 23.55 2.99 -34.33
CA ALA A 802 23.53 2.39 -33.01
C ALA A 802 23.57 0.84 -33.08
N GLY A 803 23.92 0.23 -31.95
CA GLY A 803 23.97 -1.22 -31.76
C GLY A 803 22.99 -1.71 -30.70
N LEU A 804 21.74 -1.22 -30.72
CA LEU A 804 20.68 -1.73 -29.85
C LEU A 804 20.40 -3.19 -30.20
N ASP A 805 20.26 -4.06 -29.21
CA ASP A 805 19.94 -5.46 -29.48
C ASP A 805 18.46 -5.61 -29.85
N CYS A 806 18.17 -5.71 -31.14
CA CYS A 806 16.80 -5.94 -31.63
C CYS A 806 16.33 -7.39 -31.47
N SER A 807 17.19 -8.31 -31.00
CA SER A 807 16.82 -9.71 -30.76
C SER A 807 16.27 -9.96 -29.36
N ASP A 808 16.28 -8.94 -28.49
CA ASP A 808 15.61 -8.96 -27.18
C ASP A 808 14.08 -9.10 -27.37
N GLN A 809 13.58 -10.32 -27.16
CA GLN A 809 12.16 -10.65 -27.29
C GLN A 809 11.29 -10.23 -26.10
N THR A 810 11.85 -9.53 -25.12
CA THR A 810 11.08 -8.93 -24.02
C THR A 810 10.59 -7.53 -24.40
N LEU A 811 11.42 -6.75 -25.08
CA LEU A 811 11.04 -5.43 -25.59
C LEU A 811 10.57 -5.45 -27.05
N PHE A 812 11.16 -6.31 -27.89
CA PHE A 812 10.93 -6.35 -29.33
C PHE A 812 10.19 -7.60 -29.80
N SER A 813 9.46 -7.46 -30.92
CA SER A 813 8.90 -8.61 -31.64
C SER A 813 10.01 -9.50 -32.22
N SER A 814 9.67 -10.72 -32.62
CA SER A 814 10.51 -11.51 -33.54
C SER A 814 10.59 -10.88 -34.94
N GLU A 815 11.51 -11.35 -35.78
CA GLU A 815 11.56 -10.96 -37.21
C GLU A 815 10.34 -11.47 -38.03
N GLU A 816 9.60 -12.46 -37.52
CA GLU A 816 8.48 -13.12 -38.22
C GLU A 816 7.09 -12.63 -37.78
N GLU A 817 6.98 -11.95 -36.63
CA GLU A 817 5.72 -11.35 -36.16
C GLU A 817 5.29 -10.17 -37.06
N GLY A 818 4.03 -10.20 -37.50
CA GLY A 818 3.47 -9.22 -38.44
C GLY A 818 3.12 -7.87 -37.79
N VAL A 819 2.95 -6.83 -38.61
CA VAL A 819 2.68 -5.45 -38.16
C VAL A 819 1.42 -5.31 -37.28
N GLU A 820 0.46 -6.23 -37.38
CA GLU A 820 -0.75 -6.25 -36.54
C GLU A 820 -0.56 -6.89 -35.15
N GLN A 821 0.65 -7.41 -34.83
CA GLN A 821 0.96 -8.13 -33.59
C GLN A 821 1.97 -7.40 -32.68
N CYS A 822 2.43 -6.21 -33.08
CA CYS A 822 3.45 -5.47 -32.35
C CYS A 822 3.24 -3.94 -32.45
N THR A 823 3.87 -3.17 -31.57
CA THR A 823 3.77 -1.71 -31.51
C THR A 823 4.75 -1.04 -32.50
N GLY A 824 4.23 -0.16 -33.36
CA GLY A 824 5.03 0.68 -34.26
C GLY A 824 5.58 -0.03 -35.49
N TYR A 825 6.37 0.66 -36.31
CA TYR A 825 6.92 0.06 -37.54
C TYR A 825 8.15 0.80 -38.10
N GLY A 826 9.03 0.08 -38.79
CA GLY A 826 10.24 0.64 -39.41
C GLY A 826 10.22 0.71 -40.93
N GLU A 827 10.14 1.92 -41.50
CA GLU A 827 10.50 2.14 -42.92
C GLU A 827 12.02 2.24 -43.08
N ILE A 828 12.67 1.13 -43.49
CA ILE A 828 14.07 1.16 -43.92
C ILE A 828 14.13 1.85 -45.29
N ARG A 829 14.30 3.18 -45.30
CA ARG A 829 14.52 3.93 -46.55
C ARG A 829 15.81 3.45 -47.22
N PRO A 830 15.78 3.04 -48.50
CA PRO A 830 17.00 2.74 -49.24
C PRO A 830 17.91 3.97 -49.23
N SER A 831 19.16 3.82 -48.78
CA SER A 831 20.11 4.94 -48.73
C SER A 831 20.60 5.28 -50.14
N TRP A 832 19.90 6.20 -50.82
CA TRP A 832 20.40 6.82 -52.06
C TRP A 832 21.71 7.58 -51.79
N VAL A 833 21.92 8.03 -50.53
CA VAL A 833 23.13 8.66 -50.01
C VAL A 833 24.35 7.72 -50.08
N ARG A 834 24.20 6.41 -49.81
CA ARG A 834 25.30 5.43 -49.99
C ARG A 834 25.76 5.29 -51.44
N ARG A 835 24.90 5.58 -52.44
CA ARG A 835 25.25 5.47 -53.86
C ARG A 835 26.24 6.53 -54.33
N PHE A 836 26.22 7.72 -53.74
CA PHE A 836 27.19 8.80 -54.05
C PHE A 836 28.57 8.57 -53.44
N ARG A 837 28.67 7.90 -52.29
CA ARG A 837 29.97 7.59 -51.65
C ARG A 837 30.85 6.66 -52.50
N ASN A 838 30.24 5.78 -53.31
CA ASN A 838 30.96 4.95 -54.27
C ASN A 838 31.33 5.65 -55.59
N PHE A 839 30.80 6.85 -55.86
CA PHE A 839 31.17 7.62 -57.06
C PHE A 839 32.40 8.52 -56.81
N TYR A 840 32.53 9.09 -55.61
CA TYR A 840 33.69 9.93 -55.26
C TYR A 840 34.96 9.14 -54.92
N SER A 841 34.86 7.86 -54.54
CA SER A 841 36.04 7.02 -54.26
C SER A 841 36.75 6.47 -55.51
N ARG A 842 36.31 6.84 -56.73
CA ARG A 842 36.84 6.27 -58.00
C ARG A 842 37.65 7.24 -58.87
N ASN A 843 37.78 8.52 -58.47
CA ASN A 843 38.48 9.56 -59.22
C ASN A 843 39.80 10.05 -58.59
N HIS A 844 40.36 9.34 -57.60
CA HIS A 844 41.70 9.60 -57.07
C HIS A 844 42.64 8.39 -57.26
N SER A 845 42.60 7.80 -58.45
CA SER A 845 43.49 6.69 -58.86
C SER A 845 43.74 6.69 -60.37
N ARG A 846 44.27 7.79 -60.89
CA ARG A 846 45.04 7.87 -62.14
C ARG A 846 45.90 9.12 -62.15
#